data_AF-A0A7S1LNA7-F1
#
_entry.id   AF-A0A7S1LNA7-F1
#
_cell.length_a   1.000
_cell.length_b   1.000
_cell.length_c   1.000
_cell.angle_alpha   90.00
_cell.angle_beta   90.00
_cell.angle_gamma   90.00
#
_symmetry.space_group_name_H-M   'P 1'
#
loop_
_entity.id
_entity.type
_entity.pdbx_description
1 polymer ?
#
loop_
_entity_poly.entity_id
_entity_poly.type
_entity_poly.pdbx_seq_one_letter_code
_entity_poly.pdbx_strand_id
1 'polypeptide(L)'
;MVASTSAPVYGLSCDLPAGLLLSSDVQFAPVPKAERLQESIGIQRQPRPSRGTSALVKKRTESSTEEEVLVDGKYGPIVDKVGGGSDHVRMGLPLPGFQRKWWFDASATEREVSVIQAAKVSQSRRDIKPPPSETGDFDFFNKSAKDRLNSGMAELPSAPRELPPAVQEASVYVPTARPERDPEPERPFDVVVYGATGFTGCLIVEHLDVLLADPKRRNLRWAIAGRNMDKLMAMAARCSSSPSVIMATSRNEVKSMAASCRVVIAAAGPYIVSGEAVVEACVEKSTHYVDVTGESLFVHNMIESYHALARNSGVMVVHCAGQIATPDDINCYLLVKRLGPLKWFREYWNSVDAVTGGTFQTSMTMLQELATASSLRVERDPFSLGGLRSCGVRPEDEDCTAAEKDEVVFPGTWLEPTYNSRPGSRIVRRTCALFEEAPSDGVVYGESLSVTIREPAASQKAAQKSAEDNTLPTSADAAALIASILKGQQERGEVPPPGQGPPPQLRSKHWSEIYAVAESEKGERAYVHYTGPQSYEVTAMASVNVALTLLEEPEAVKADERGGVVTPAFAMHGSTYVERLQERSFAKSSGKKMRFEVVSGTPPADKIKQGVTSRMRDFAELRGEMMAGALKAWDLPAIMGP
;
A
#
# COMPACT_ATOMS: atom_id res chain seq x y z
N MET A 1 0.45 51.98 -34.23
CA MET A 1 1.37 51.33 -35.19
C MET A 1 1.38 49.87 -34.80
N VAL A 2 0.48 49.00 -35.27
CA VAL A 2 0.33 48.36 -36.61
C VAL A 2 1.56 47.57 -37.05
N ALA A 3 1.29 46.30 -37.43
CA ALA A 3 2.10 45.28 -38.12
C ALA A 3 3.02 44.45 -37.21
N SER A 4 2.89 43.12 -37.03
CA SER A 4 2.59 41.98 -37.93
C SER A 4 3.74 41.56 -38.85
N THR A 5 3.77 40.25 -39.15
CA THR A 5 4.55 39.50 -40.16
C THR A 5 5.96 39.05 -39.74
N SER A 6 6.50 37.89 -40.13
CA SER A 6 6.01 36.63 -40.75
C SER A 6 7.23 35.73 -40.98
N ALA A 7 7.03 34.42 -41.03
CA ALA A 7 7.99 33.41 -41.50
C ALA A 7 8.40 33.57 -42.99
N PRO A 8 9.41 32.80 -43.45
CA PRO A 8 9.25 31.82 -44.56
C PRO A 8 9.90 30.47 -44.15
N VAL A 9 9.46 29.22 -44.45
CA VAL A 9 8.86 28.46 -45.57
C VAL A 9 9.82 28.09 -46.73
N TYR A 10 9.76 26.77 -47.08
CA TYR A 10 10.36 25.96 -48.18
C TYR A 10 11.70 25.25 -47.85
N GLY A 11 11.93 23.96 -48.09
CA GLY A 11 11.14 22.86 -48.66
C GLY A 11 12.01 21.63 -48.99
N LEU A 12 11.52 20.43 -48.61
CA LEU A 12 11.50 19.14 -49.33
C LEU A 12 12.75 18.44 -49.94
N SER A 13 12.81 17.13 -49.66
CA SER A 13 13.39 15.99 -50.42
C SER A 13 14.93 15.89 -50.46
N CYS A 14 15.61 14.75 -50.64
CA CYS A 14 15.39 13.31 -50.54
C CYS A 14 16.80 12.69 -50.74
N ASP A 15 16.94 11.43 -50.34
CA ASP A 15 17.87 10.42 -50.86
C ASP A 15 19.28 10.20 -50.29
N LEU A 16 19.46 8.88 -50.11
CA LEU A 16 20.56 8.00 -49.73
C LEU A 16 21.86 8.16 -50.55
N PRO A 17 22.93 7.46 -50.11
CA PRO A 17 23.40 6.28 -50.85
C PRO A 17 23.66 5.08 -49.89
N ALA A 18 23.24 3.82 -50.12
CA ALA A 18 23.61 2.83 -51.16
C ALA A 18 25.15 2.66 -51.32
N GLY A 19 25.81 1.51 -51.17
CA GLY A 19 25.47 0.11 -50.93
C GLY A 19 26.79 -0.71 -50.81
N LEU A 20 26.75 -1.94 -50.23
CA LEU A 20 26.89 -3.23 -50.95
C LEU A 20 28.37 -3.59 -51.30
N LEU A 21 28.99 -4.70 -50.83
CA LEU A 21 28.69 -6.12 -51.13
C LEU A 21 29.56 -7.12 -50.31
N LEU A 22 28.92 -8.26 -49.97
CA LEU A 22 29.38 -9.68 -49.95
C LEU A 22 30.52 -10.11 -49.00
N SER A 23 30.45 -11.24 -48.28
CA SER A 23 30.12 -12.59 -48.78
C SER A 23 29.54 -13.56 -47.74
N SER A 24 28.68 -14.44 -48.26
CA SER A 24 28.32 -15.82 -47.86
C SER A 24 29.04 -16.51 -46.70
N ASP A 25 28.28 -17.08 -45.76
CA ASP A 25 28.17 -18.55 -45.64
C ASP A 25 26.96 -18.95 -44.78
N VAL A 26 26.10 -19.78 -45.39
CA VAL A 26 24.91 -20.39 -44.79
C VAL A 26 25.23 -21.85 -44.51
N GLN A 27 25.11 -22.30 -43.26
CA GLN A 27 24.95 -23.71 -42.92
C GLN A 27 23.72 -23.90 -42.05
N PHE A 28 22.74 -24.62 -42.61
CA PHE A 28 21.57 -25.16 -41.90
C PHE A 28 21.97 -26.38 -41.09
N ALA A 29 21.46 -26.49 -39.86
CA ALA A 29 21.49 -27.72 -39.05
C ALA A 29 20.08 -28.01 -38.48
N PRO A 30 19.72 -29.29 -38.27
CA PRO A 30 18.37 -29.79 -38.56
C PRO A 30 17.42 -29.86 -37.36
N VAL A 31 16.13 -29.81 -37.69
CA VAL A 31 14.98 -30.13 -36.82
C VAL A 31 14.92 -31.64 -36.57
N PRO A 32 14.82 -32.13 -35.31
CA PRO A 32 14.53 -33.54 -35.06
C PRO A 32 13.03 -33.83 -35.14
N LYS A 33 12.69 -34.83 -35.97
CA LYS A 33 11.36 -35.43 -36.09
C LYS A 33 10.99 -36.25 -34.85
N ALA A 34 9.67 -36.33 -34.66
CA ALA A 34 9.00 -37.23 -33.76
C ALA A 34 9.31 -38.71 -34.04
N GLU A 35 9.52 -39.50 -32.98
CA GLU A 35 9.36 -40.94 -32.98
C GLU A 35 8.40 -41.39 -31.88
N ARG A 36 7.57 -42.36 -32.28
CA ARG A 36 6.53 -43.04 -31.51
C ARG A 36 7.16 -44.05 -30.56
N LEU A 37 6.60 -44.19 -29.37
CA LEU A 37 6.62 -45.43 -28.59
C LEU A 37 5.22 -45.66 -27.99
N GLN A 38 4.49 -46.60 -28.62
CA GLN A 38 3.56 -47.55 -27.98
C GLN A 38 4.36 -48.39 -26.96
N GLU A 39 3.90 -48.96 -25.85
CA GLU A 39 2.65 -49.38 -25.19
C GLU A 39 3.04 -49.48 -23.68
N SER A 40 2.20 -49.44 -22.64
CA SER A 40 1.06 -50.31 -22.36
C SER A 40 0.26 -49.83 -21.14
N ILE A 41 -1.06 -49.71 -21.32
CA ILE A 41 -2.15 -50.29 -20.52
C ILE A 41 -2.15 -50.11 -18.98
N GLY A 42 -3.10 -49.29 -18.51
CA GLY A 42 -3.62 -49.28 -17.15
C GLY A 42 -5.04 -48.68 -17.12
N ILE A 43 -6.04 -49.50 -17.46
CA ILE A 43 -7.46 -49.13 -17.54
C ILE A 43 -8.05 -49.09 -16.12
N GLN A 44 -8.57 -47.93 -15.69
CA GLN A 44 -9.65 -47.88 -14.70
C GLN A 44 -10.83 -47.05 -15.24
N ARG A 45 -11.98 -47.72 -15.28
CA ARG A 45 -13.25 -47.27 -15.86
C ARG A 45 -13.97 -46.31 -14.90
N GLN A 46 -14.50 -45.22 -15.43
CA GLN A 46 -15.64 -44.51 -14.83
C GLN A 46 -16.95 -44.92 -15.53
N PRO A 47 -18.09 -45.04 -14.81
CA PRO A 47 -19.36 -45.45 -15.40
C PRO A 47 -20.14 -44.27 -15.98
N ARG A 48 -20.77 -44.50 -17.14
CA ARG A 48 -21.80 -43.64 -17.75
C ARG A 48 -23.16 -43.84 -17.04
N PRO A 49 -24.03 -42.81 -16.97
CA PRO A 49 -25.42 -43.00 -16.62
C PRO A 49 -26.25 -43.45 -17.83
N SER A 50 -27.25 -44.28 -17.55
CA SER A 50 -28.19 -44.91 -18.47
C SER A 50 -29.31 -43.95 -18.92
N ARG A 51 -29.76 -44.15 -20.17
CA ARG A 51 -31.05 -43.65 -20.69
C ARG A 51 -32.14 -44.71 -20.50
N GLY A 52 -33.33 -44.28 -20.13
CA GLY A 52 -34.61 -44.99 -20.26
C GLY A 52 -35.74 -44.06 -19.79
N THR A 53 -36.45 -43.38 -20.70
CA THR A 53 -37.71 -43.75 -21.38
C THR A 53 -38.99 -43.31 -20.66
N SER A 54 -39.93 -42.77 -21.48
CA SER A 54 -41.39 -42.62 -21.27
C SER A 54 -41.84 -41.41 -20.42
N ALA A 55 -42.27 -40.30 -21.01
CA ALA A 55 -43.61 -40.05 -21.58
C ALA A 55 -44.75 -40.07 -20.54
N LEU A 56 -45.37 -38.90 -20.30
CA LEU A 56 -46.83 -38.77 -20.19
C LEU A 56 -47.29 -37.30 -20.20
N VAL A 57 -48.27 -37.09 -21.06
CA VAL A 57 -49.07 -35.90 -21.34
C VAL A 57 -50.13 -35.69 -20.25
N LYS A 58 -50.36 -34.44 -19.82
CA LYS A 58 -51.70 -33.81 -19.59
C LYS A 58 -51.49 -32.36 -19.13
N LYS A 59 -51.76 -31.33 -19.95
CA LYS A 59 -53.05 -30.66 -20.28
C LYS A 59 -53.49 -29.63 -19.23
N ARG A 60 -53.55 -28.37 -19.70
CA ARG A 60 -54.49 -27.27 -19.36
C ARG A 60 -54.37 -26.66 -17.95
N THR A 61 -54.53 -25.35 -17.72
CA THR A 61 -55.35 -24.31 -18.40
C THR A 61 -54.90 -22.91 -17.93
N GLU A 62 -54.98 -21.91 -18.83
CA GLU A 62 -55.52 -20.52 -18.64
C GLU A 62 -54.94 -19.61 -17.54
N SER A 63 -54.82 -18.28 -17.67
CA SER A 63 -55.05 -17.28 -18.73
C SER A 63 -54.59 -15.89 -18.23
N SER A 64 -54.37 -14.97 -19.19
CA SER A 64 -54.53 -13.49 -19.13
C SER A 64 -53.61 -12.65 -18.20
N THR A 65 -52.72 -11.76 -18.68
CA THR A 65 -52.93 -10.39 -19.29
C THR A 65 -53.63 -9.42 -18.29
N GLU A 66 -53.27 -8.16 -18.03
CA GLU A 66 -52.71 -6.98 -18.75
C GLU A 66 -52.00 -6.04 -17.70
N GLU A 67 -50.98 -5.21 -18.03
CA GLU A 67 -51.03 -3.74 -18.31
C GLU A 67 -52.18 -2.98 -17.59
N GLU A 68 -52.09 -1.77 -17.00
CA GLU A 68 -51.23 -0.58 -17.12
C GLU A 68 -51.61 0.44 -15.98
N VAL A 69 -50.99 1.63 -15.98
CA VAL A 69 -51.50 2.96 -15.50
C VAL A 69 -50.96 3.59 -14.19
N LEU A 70 -50.34 4.78 -14.40
CA LEU A 70 -49.99 5.89 -13.50
C LEU A 70 -51.21 6.70 -13.00
N VAL A 71 -51.19 7.21 -11.76
CA VAL A 71 -51.87 8.48 -11.39
C VAL A 71 -51.11 9.25 -10.30
N ASP A 72 -51.03 10.57 -10.52
CA ASP A 72 -50.39 11.67 -9.80
C ASP A 72 -51.27 12.25 -8.66
N GLY A 73 -50.71 12.88 -7.62
CA GLY A 73 -51.52 13.42 -6.51
C GLY A 73 -50.80 14.19 -5.39
N LYS A 74 -50.91 15.52 -5.47
CA LYS A 74 -50.38 16.61 -4.61
C LYS A 74 -50.69 16.53 -3.10
N TYR A 75 -49.79 17.08 -2.28
CA TYR A 75 -50.09 17.58 -0.91
C TYR A 75 -49.75 19.08 -0.77
N GLY A 76 -50.68 19.82 -0.17
CA GLY A 76 -50.52 21.17 0.39
C GLY A 76 -50.89 21.17 1.90
N PRO A 77 -50.55 22.24 2.64
CA PRO A 77 -50.15 22.14 4.04
C PRO A 77 -51.22 22.58 5.04
N ILE A 78 -51.09 22.14 6.30
CA ILE A 78 -51.81 22.73 7.44
C ILE A 78 -50.79 23.02 8.56
N VAL A 79 -50.80 24.28 8.98
CA VAL A 79 -50.15 24.83 10.17
C VAL A 79 -51.17 24.80 11.30
N ASP A 80 -50.76 24.45 12.52
CA ASP A 80 -51.32 25.13 13.69
C ASP A 80 -50.39 25.11 14.91
N LYS A 81 -50.50 26.19 15.68
CA LYS A 81 -49.63 26.64 16.78
C LYS A 81 -49.96 25.97 18.13
N VAL A 82 -49.01 26.10 19.06
CA VAL A 82 -49.11 26.68 20.43
C VAL A 82 -48.39 25.82 21.49
N GLY A 83 -47.59 26.50 22.33
CA GLY A 83 -47.58 26.25 23.78
C GLY A 83 -46.30 25.68 24.37
N GLY A 84 -45.61 26.49 25.20
CA GLY A 84 -44.44 26.08 25.96
C GLY A 84 -44.75 25.28 27.23
N GLY A 85 -43.70 24.73 27.83
CA GLY A 85 -43.74 24.08 29.13
C GLY A 85 -42.58 23.09 29.29
N SER A 86 -41.69 23.40 30.23
CA SER A 86 -40.59 22.56 30.71
C SER A 86 -41.08 21.21 31.24
N ASP A 87 -40.33 20.13 30.99
CA ASP A 87 -39.82 19.24 32.03
C ASP A 87 -38.98 18.08 31.45
N HIS A 88 -37.93 17.74 32.19
CA HIS A 88 -37.03 16.63 31.92
C HIS A 88 -37.74 15.28 32.00
N VAL A 89 -37.65 14.46 30.94
CA VAL A 89 -37.91 13.02 31.02
C VAL A 89 -36.93 12.24 30.14
N ARG A 90 -36.13 11.39 30.79
CA ARG A 90 -35.46 10.22 30.18
C ARG A 90 -36.53 9.25 29.70
N MET A 91 -36.50 8.88 28.41
CA MET A 91 -37.26 7.74 27.90
C MET A 91 -36.35 6.90 26.98
N GLY A 92 -36.07 5.68 27.43
CA GLY A 92 -35.58 4.62 26.57
C GLY A 92 -36.69 4.17 25.60
N LEU A 93 -36.29 3.75 24.42
CA LEU A 93 -37.15 3.14 23.42
C LEU A 93 -36.72 1.69 23.14
N PRO A 94 -37.64 0.87 22.61
CA PRO A 94 -37.75 -0.56 22.93
C PRO A 94 -37.25 -1.47 21.81
N LEU A 95 -36.90 -2.69 22.17
CA LEU A 95 -36.67 -3.80 21.25
C LEU A 95 -37.99 -4.56 21.00
N PRO A 96 -38.38 -4.86 19.75
CA PRO A 96 -39.43 -5.82 19.46
C PRO A 96 -38.84 -7.24 19.38
N GLY A 97 -39.43 -8.16 20.14
CA GLY A 97 -39.16 -9.58 20.05
C GLY A 97 -39.89 -10.25 18.88
N PHE A 98 -39.44 -11.45 18.53
CA PHE A 98 -40.31 -12.46 17.92
C PHE A 98 -40.00 -13.84 18.50
N GLN A 99 -41.07 -14.59 18.70
CA GLN A 99 -41.16 -15.79 19.51
C GLN A 99 -40.68 -17.08 18.83
N ARG A 100 -40.12 -17.93 19.70
CA ARG A 100 -39.92 -19.39 19.72
C ARG A 100 -40.77 -20.26 18.78
N LYS A 101 -40.15 -21.37 18.32
CA LYS A 101 -40.70 -22.72 18.55
C LYS A 101 -39.58 -23.78 18.63
N TRP A 102 -39.89 -24.81 19.42
CA TRP A 102 -39.02 -25.76 20.12
C TRP A 102 -38.69 -27.02 19.29
N TRP A 103 -37.58 -27.69 19.61
CA TRP A 103 -37.52 -29.15 19.81
C TRP A 103 -36.49 -29.49 20.90
N PHE A 104 -36.87 -30.38 21.81
CA PHE A 104 -36.10 -30.94 22.92
C PHE A 104 -35.10 -32.02 22.43
N ASP A 105 -33.95 -32.12 23.08
CA ASP A 105 -33.52 -33.40 23.67
C ASP A 105 -32.69 -33.16 24.93
N ALA A 106 -32.83 -34.06 25.91
CA ALA A 106 -32.50 -33.87 27.32
C ALA A 106 -31.36 -34.78 27.80
N SER A 107 -30.92 -34.48 29.04
CA SER A 107 -29.94 -35.18 29.91
C SER A 107 -28.49 -34.69 29.76
N ALA A 108 -27.75 -34.33 30.82
CA ALA A 108 -27.89 -34.65 32.24
C ALA A 108 -27.20 -33.62 33.16
N THR A 109 -27.84 -33.38 34.32
CA THR A 109 -27.30 -33.15 35.69
C THR A 109 -26.30 -32.00 35.92
N GLU A 110 -26.73 -30.86 36.47
CA GLU A 110 -26.85 -30.54 37.92
C GLU A 110 -25.53 -30.56 38.71
N ARG A 111 -25.06 -29.36 39.11
CA ARG A 111 -24.82 -28.99 40.53
C ARG A 111 -24.55 -27.49 40.70
N GLU A 112 -25.58 -26.85 41.25
CA GLU A 112 -25.61 -25.70 42.17
C GLU A 112 -24.44 -25.72 43.21
N VAL A 113 -23.89 -24.62 43.76
CA VAL A 113 -24.48 -23.65 44.69
C VAL A 113 -23.53 -22.43 44.92
N SER A 114 -24.17 -21.30 45.20
CA SER A 114 -23.81 -19.96 45.72
C SER A 114 -22.51 -19.64 46.49
N VAL A 115 -21.99 -18.45 46.17
CA VAL A 115 -21.69 -17.25 47.00
C VAL A 115 -21.70 -17.40 48.54
N ILE A 116 -20.63 -16.93 49.22
CA ILE A 116 -20.63 -16.03 50.40
C ILE A 116 -19.22 -15.44 50.65
N GLN A 117 -19.24 -14.22 51.19
CA GLN A 117 -18.19 -13.22 51.47
C GLN A 117 -17.15 -13.52 52.56
N ALA A 118 -16.02 -12.79 52.40
CA ALA A 118 -15.19 -12.10 53.41
C ALA A 118 -14.25 -12.89 54.35
N ALA A 119 -12.95 -12.60 54.28
CA ALA A 119 -12.20 -11.80 55.27
C ALA A 119 -10.67 -12.04 55.21
N LYS A 120 -9.92 -10.98 55.54
CA LYS A 120 -8.45 -10.85 55.67
C LYS A 120 -7.79 -11.97 56.49
N VAL A 121 -6.54 -12.35 56.16
CA VAL A 121 -5.37 -12.40 57.07
C VAL A 121 -4.07 -12.47 56.24
N SER A 122 -3.05 -11.78 56.74
CA SER A 122 -1.67 -11.69 56.29
C SER A 122 -0.84 -12.97 56.55
N GLN A 123 0.17 -13.26 55.71
CA GLN A 123 1.58 -13.34 56.12
C GLN A 123 2.48 -14.02 55.07
N SER A 124 3.66 -13.41 54.92
CA SER A 124 4.98 -13.99 54.67
C SER A 124 5.38 -14.46 53.26
N ARG A 125 6.42 -13.77 52.78
CA ARG A 125 7.32 -14.11 51.69
C ARG A 125 7.98 -15.48 51.89
N ARG A 126 8.13 -16.24 50.81
CA ARG A 126 9.40 -16.89 50.43
C ARG A 126 9.59 -16.84 48.92
N ASP A 127 10.79 -16.45 48.55
CA ASP A 127 11.30 -16.21 47.22
C ASP A 127 11.36 -17.47 46.35
N ILE A 128 10.80 -17.40 45.14
CA ILE A 128 11.29 -18.15 43.97
C ILE A 128 11.21 -17.20 42.76
N LYS A 129 12.38 -16.77 42.28
CA LYS A 129 12.55 -15.97 41.04
C LYS A 129 12.34 -16.88 39.81
N PRO A 130 11.50 -16.53 38.83
CA PRO A 130 11.59 -17.11 37.49
C PRO A 130 12.72 -16.44 36.68
N PRO A 131 13.26 -17.12 35.65
CA PRO A 131 14.40 -16.63 34.87
C PRO A 131 14.02 -15.40 34.03
N PRO A 132 15.00 -14.55 33.66
CA PRO A 132 14.72 -13.31 32.94
C PRO A 132 14.21 -13.61 31.53
N SER A 133 13.05 -13.06 31.20
CA SER A 133 12.60 -12.90 29.82
C SER A 133 13.47 -11.85 29.14
N GLU A 134 14.14 -12.22 28.05
CA GLU A 134 14.85 -11.29 27.16
C GLU A 134 13.85 -10.39 26.44
N THR A 135 13.47 -9.29 27.08
CA THR A 135 12.89 -8.12 26.41
C THR A 135 14.03 -7.17 26.08
N GLY A 136 14.61 -7.31 24.89
CA GLY A 136 15.49 -6.30 24.32
C GLY A 136 14.76 -4.98 24.17
N ASP A 137 15.45 -3.89 24.54
CA ASP A 137 14.96 -2.51 24.66
C ASP A 137 13.95 -2.07 23.59
N PHE A 138 12.66 -2.11 23.97
CA PHE A 138 11.60 -1.37 23.28
C PHE A 138 11.58 0.11 23.73
N ASP A 139 12.22 0.43 24.86
CA ASP A 139 12.19 1.75 25.49
C ASP A 139 13.12 2.79 24.84
N PHE A 140 14.10 2.36 24.02
CA PHE A 140 15.08 3.28 23.42
C PHE A 140 14.45 4.23 22.38
N PHE A 141 13.60 3.72 21.50
CA PHE A 141 12.95 4.54 20.47
C PHE A 141 11.86 5.45 21.06
N ASN A 142 11.20 5.01 22.13
CA ASN A 142 10.03 5.67 22.70
C ASN A 142 10.39 6.93 23.54
N LYS A 143 11.59 6.96 24.15
CA LYS A 143 12.03 8.07 25.00
C LYS A 143 12.34 9.35 24.21
N SER A 144 12.91 9.21 23.01
CA SER A 144 13.36 10.34 22.18
C SER A 144 12.23 11.09 21.46
N ALA A 145 11.07 10.46 21.24
CA ALA A 145 9.90 11.13 20.64
C ALA A 145 9.19 12.04 21.66
N LYS A 146 9.08 11.59 22.93
CA LYS A 146 8.46 12.36 24.02
C LYS A 146 9.28 13.58 24.44
N ASP A 147 10.60 13.51 24.40
CA ASP A 147 11.45 14.63 24.83
C ASP A 147 11.44 15.79 23.81
N ARG A 148 11.17 15.51 22.52
CA ARG A 148 11.09 16.53 21.45
C ARG A 148 9.73 17.21 21.33
N LEU A 149 8.64 16.51 21.67
CA LEU A 149 7.30 17.12 21.75
C LEU A 149 7.15 18.13 22.90
N ASN A 150 8.03 18.09 23.92
CA ASN A 150 7.93 18.91 25.13
C ASN A 150 8.91 20.09 25.20
N SER A 151 9.84 20.25 24.25
CA SER A 151 10.89 21.28 24.33
C SER A 151 10.87 22.25 23.16
N GLY A 152 9.85 23.11 23.14
CA GLY A 152 9.86 24.35 22.37
C GLY A 152 10.68 25.42 23.07
N MET A 153 11.64 26.00 22.34
CA MET A 153 12.47 27.19 22.65
C MET A 153 13.54 27.05 23.74
N ALA A 154 14.81 26.92 23.31
CA ALA A 154 15.96 27.48 24.00
C ALA A 154 17.10 27.79 23.02
N GLU A 155 17.73 28.96 23.19
CA GLU A 155 18.81 29.51 22.38
C GLU A 155 20.10 28.65 22.42
N LEU A 156 20.82 28.65 21.30
CA LEU A 156 22.13 27.99 21.13
C LEU A 156 23.26 28.77 21.84
N PRO A 157 24.11 28.14 22.67
CA PRO A 157 25.38 28.71 23.04
C PRO A 157 26.53 28.14 22.17
N SER A 158 27.38 29.04 21.72
CA SER A 158 28.62 28.80 20.99
C SER A 158 29.78 28.45 21.92
N ALA A 159 30.38 27.25 21.79
CA ALA A 159 31.77 26.96 22.18
C ALA A 159 32.27 25.63 21.54
N PRO A 160 33.60 25.45 21.37
CA PRO A 160 34.18 24.49 20.43
C PRO A 160 34.16 23.04 20.95
N ARG A 161 33.80 22.10 20.07
CA ARG A 161 33.77 20.64 20.33
C ARG A 161 35.15 20.03 20.12
N GLU A 162 35.69 19.39 21.15
CA GLU A 162 36.68 18.32 21.00
C GLU A 162 36.03 17.06 20.39
N LEU A 163 36.77 16.37 19.52
CA LEU A 163 36.34 15.16 18.81
C LEU A 163 36.28 13.94 19.75
N PRO A 164 35.20 13.15 19.77
CA PRO A 164 35.15 11.88 20.49
C PRO A 164 35.89 10.76 19.72
N PRO A 165 36.38 9.71 20.41
CA PRO A 165 37.15 8.63 19.81
C PRO A 165 36.29 7.70 18.94
N ALA A 166 36.97 7.01 18.03
CA ALA A 166 36.46 6.23 16.90
C ALA A 166 35.26 5.30 17.20
N VAL A 167 34.33 5.27 16.24
CA VAL A 167 33.14 4.40 16.18
C VAL A 167 33.58 2.94 15.98
N GLN A 168 33.11 2.04 16.83
CA GLN A 168 33.23 0.59 16.61
C GLN A 168 32.34 0.15 15.45
N GLU A 169 32.96 -0.49 14.45
CA GLU A 169 32.33 -0.99 13.22
C GLU A 169 31.28 -2.08 13.49
N ALA A 170 30.20 -2.08 12.70
CA ALA A 170 29.22 -3.15 12.71
C ALA A 170 29.85 -4.45 12.17
N SER A 171 29.49 -5.61 12.75
CA SER A 171 29.98 -6.90 12.29
C SER A 171 29.33 -7.30 10.95
N VAL A 172 29.99 -7.00 9.84
CA VAL A 172 29.61 -7.47 8.50
C VAL A 172 30.17 -8.88 8.30
N TYR A 173 29.32 -9.87 8.06
CA TYR A 173 29.77 -11.22 7.67
C TYR A 173 29.79 -11.34 6.14
N VAL A 174 30.99 -11.52 5.57
CA VAL A 174 31.23 -11.67 4.13
C VAL A 174 31.73 -13.09 3.82
N PRO A 175 31.02 -13.91 3.03
CA PRO A 175 31.55 -15.20 2.55
C PRO A 175 32.68 -15.00 1.50
N THR A 176 33.66 -15.91 1.47
CA THR A 176 35.00 -15.76 0.84
C THR A 176 35.08 -15.67 -0.70
N ALA A 177 35.78 -14.61 -1.17
CA ALA A 177 36.73 -14.40 -2.30
C ALA A 177 36.38 -14.62 -3.81
N ARG A 178 36.58 -13.54 -4.60
CA ARG A 178 36.89 -13.47 -6.06
C ARG A 178 37.95 -12.37 -6.34
N PRO A 179 38.71 -12.43 -7.45
CA PRO A 179 39.96 -11.67 -7.62
C PRO A 179 39.79 -10.18 -7.98
N GLU A 180 40.87 -9.44 -7.72
CA GLU A 180 41.00 -8.00 -7.46
C GLU A 180 40.67 -7.04 -8.63
N ARG A 181 40.10 -5.91 -8.23
CA ARG A 181 40.11 -4.61 -8.93
C ARG A 181 40.54 -3.54 -7.90
N ASP A 182 41.46 -2.66 -8.26
CA ASP A 182 42.02 -1.58 -7.42
C ASP A 182 41.00 -0.47 -7.06
N PRO A 183 41.25 0.40 -6.06
CA PRO A 183 40.39 0.59 -4.90
C PRO A 183 39.40 1.76 -5.00
N GLU A 184 38.20 1.53 -4.47
CA GLU A 184 37.27 2.50 -3.88
C GLU A 184 36.54 1.74 -2.76
N PRO A 185 36.83 1.91 -1.45
CA PRO A 185 36.15 1.14 -0.44
C PRO A 185 35.22 2.01 0.40
N GLU A 186 34.33 2.81 -0.18
CA GLU A 186 33.38 3.53 0.68
C GLU A 186 32.07 2.77 0.92
N ARG A 187 31.60 1.93 -0.02
CA ARG A 187 30.31 1.23 0.12
C ARG A 187 30.38 -0.22 -0.38
N PRO A 188 30.41 -1.24 0.50
CA PRO A 188 30.42 -2.65 0.08
C PRO A 188 29.13 -3.11 -0.62
N PHE A 189 28.02 -2.38 -0.50
CA PHE A 189 26.74 -2.77 -1.07
C PHE A 189 26.15 -1.68 -1.98
N ASP A 190 25.45 -2.10 -3.03
CA ASP A 190 24.61 -1.21 -3.83
C ASP A 190 23.24 -1.04 -3.18
N VAL A 191 22.66 -2.13 -2.66
CA VAL A 191 21.33 -2.11 -2.02
C VAL A 191 21.29 -2.92 -0.72
N VAL A 192 20.63 -2.38 0.31
CA VAL A 192 20.36 -3.08 1.56
C VAL A 192 18.86 -3.11 1.84
N VAL A 193 18.31 -4.27 2.15
CA VAL A 193 16.91 -4.40 2.60
C VAL A 193 16.85 -4.43 4.13
N TYR A 194 16.42 -3.33 4.75
CA TYR A 194 16.25 -3.23 6.21
C TYR A 194 14.85 -3.64 6.64
N GLY A 195 14.74 -4.56 7.60
CA GLY A 195 13.47 -5.23 7.93
C GLY A 195 13.21 -6.49 7.11
N ALA A 196 14.27 -7.10 6.57
CA ALA A 196 14.24 -8.23 5.63
C ALA A 196 13.48 -9.48 6.14
N THR A 197 13.34 -9.64 7.45
CA THR A 197 12.66 -10.81 8.06
C THR A 197 11.20 -10.56 8.43
N GLY A 198 10.68 -9.35 8.18
CA GLY A 198 9.25 -9.06 8.27
C GLY A 198 8.50 -9.65 7.08
N PHE A 199 7.16 -9.63 7.09
CA PHE A 199 6.39 -10.19 5.98
C PHE A 199 6.68 -9.49 4.66
N THR A 200 6.53 -8.16 4.62
CA THR A 200 6.82 -7.35 3.42
C THR A 200 8.30 -7.41 3.05
N GLY A 201 9.20 -7.36 4.04
CA GLY A 201 10.64 -7.51 3.83
C GLY A 201 11.02 -8.84 3.16
N CYS A 202 10.40 -9.96 3.59
CA CYS A 202 10.63 -11.27 2.95
C CYS A 202 10.28 -11.25 1.46
N LEU A 203 9.17 -10.59 1.09
CA LEU A 203 8.73 -10.50 -0.31
C LEU A 203 9.65 -9.57 -1.14
N ILE A 204 10.10 -8.47 -0.55
CA ILE A 204 11.10 -7.57 -1.17
C ILE A 204 12.39 -8.35 -1.46
N VAL A 205 12.88 -9.11 -0.48
CA VAL A 205 14.08 -9.96 -0.63
C VAL A 205 13.87 -11.06 -1.68
N GLU A 206 12.72 -11.73 -1.68
CA GLU A 206 12.38 -12.76 -2.68
C GLU A 206 12.37 -12.18 -4.10
N HIS A 207 11.77 -11.00 -4.28
CA HIS A 207 11.73 -10.37 -5.60
C HIS A 207 13.10 -9.87 -6.04
N LEU A 208 13.85 -9.22 -5.14
CA LEU A 208 15.19 -8.71 -5.42
C LEU A 208 16.17 -9.85 -5.75
N ASP A 209 16.14 -10.96 -5.01
CA ASP A 209 16.98 -12.14 -5.27
C ASP A 209 16.84 -12.63 -6.72
N VAL A 210 15.60 -12.73 -7.20
CA VAL A 210 15.31 -13.17 -8.58
C VAL A 210 15.82 -12.18 -9.61
N LEU A 211 15.73 -10.88 -9.35
CA LEU A 211 16.24 -9.85 -10.26
C LEU A 211 17.76 -9.78 -10.27
N LEU A 212 18.42 -10.01 -9.13
CA LEU A 212 19.88 -10.01 -9.02
C LEU A 212 20.52 -11.32 -9.48
N ALA A 213 19.75 -12.41 -9.56
CA ALA A 213 20.18 -13.64 -10.22
C ALA A 213 20.32 -13.48 -11.76
N ASP A 214 19.68 -12.45 -12.35
CA ASP A 214 19.80 -12.14 -13.78
C ASP A 214 21.28 -11.82 -14.13
N PRO A 215 21.87 -12.48 -15.16
CA PRO A 215 23.24 -12.22 -15.59
C PRO A 215 23.57 -10.74 -15.80
N LYS A 216 22.59 -9.93 -16.20
CA LYS A 216 22.77 -8.48 -16.43
C LYS A 216 23.00 -7.68 -15.16
N ARG A 217 22.62 -8.21 -13.98
CA ARG A 217 22.68 -7.52 -12.68
C ARG A 217 23.59 -8.22 -11.67
N ARG A 218 24.36 -9.23 -12.09
CA ARG A 218 25.28 -10.00 -11.22
C ARG A 218 26.39 -9.17 -10.56
N ASN A 219 26.61 -7.96 -11.02
CA ASN A 219 27.59 -7.03 -10.45
C ASN A 219 27.04 -6.20 -9.28
N LEU A 220 25.72 -6.13 -9.10
CA LEU A 220 25.14 -5.43 -7.96
C LEU A 220 25.32 -6.25 -6.68
N ARG A 221 25.91 -5.63 -5.67
CA ARG A 221 26.15 -6.24 -4.36
C ARG A 221 25.01 -5.86 -3.43
N TRP A 222 24.53 -6.81 -2.65
CA TRP A 222 23.42 -6.53 -1.76
C TRP A 222 23.50 -7.26 -0.43
N ALA A 223 22.82 -6.69 0.57
CA ALA A 223 22.68 -7.28 1.88
C ALA A 223 21.25 -7.21 2.39
N ILE A 224 20.94 -8.07 3.35
CA ILE A 224 19.73 -8.03 4.13
C ILE A 224 20.05 -7.62 5.57
N ALA A 225 19.22 -6.77 6.15
CA ALA A 225 19.45 -6.19 7.45
C ALA A 225 18.22 -6.27 8.37
N GLY A 226 18.48 -6.39 9.67
CA GLY A 226 17.44 -6.45 10.69
C GLY A 226 17.97 -6.74 12.08
N ARG A 227 17.05 -7.01 13.01
CA ARG A 227 17.37 -7.12 14.45
C ARG A 227 17.65 -8.55 14.94
N ASN A 228 17.39 -9.57 14.11
CA ASN A 228 17.48 -10.96 14.52
C ASN A 228 18.39 -11.72 13.54
N MET A 229 19.62 -12.03 13.99
CA MET A 229 20.64 -12.67 13.17
C MET A 229 20.19 -14.03 12.64
N ASP A 230 19.60 -14.88 13.48
CA ASP A 230 19.18 -16.22 13.08
C ASP A 230 18.13 -16.18 11.96
N LYS A 231 17.14 -15.30 12.07
CA LYS A 231 16.12 -15.10 11.02
C LYS A 231 16.73 -14.54 9.73
N LEU A 232 17.73 -13.65 9.83
CA LEU A 232 18.43 -13.12 8.67
C LEU A 232 19.24 -14.21 7.98
N MET A 233 20.02 -15.00 8.72
CA MET A 233 20.80 -16.12 8.16
C MET A 233 19.88 -17.15 7.50
N ALA A 234 18.74 -17.47 8.12
CA ALA A 234 17.73 -18.34 7.53
C ALA A 234 17.12 -17.76 6.23
N MET A 235 16.94 -16.44 6.16
CA MET A 235 16.46 -15.78 4.95
C MET A 235 17.52 -15.78 3.85
N ALA A 236 18.77 -15.43 4.17
CA ALA A 236 19.89 -15.46 3.23
C ALA A 236 20.11 -16.86 2.63
N ALA A 237 19.98 -17.91 3.45
CA ALA A 237 20.11 -19.30 3.00
C ALA A 237 19.03 -19.73 1.98
N ARG A 238 17.90 -19.00 1.90
CA ARG A 238 16.85 -19.24 0.90
C ARG A 238 17.09 -18.50 -0.42
N CYS A 239 18.00 -17.53 -0.44
CA CYS A 239 18.28 -16.70 -1.60
C CYS A 239 19.33 -17.37 -2.51
N SER A 240 19.03 -17.42 -3.80
CA SER A 240 19.94 -18.00 -4.80
C SER A 240 21.19 -17.14 -5.03
N SER A 241 21.09 -15.84 -4.82
CA SER A 241 22.20 -14.88 -4.99
C SER A 241 23.05 -14.68 -3.74
N SER A 242 22.72 -15.35 -2.62
CA SER A 242 23.51 -15.34 -1.37
C SER A 242 23.85 -13.93 -0.83
N PRO A 243 22.85 -13.13 -0.41
CA PRO A 243 23.09 -11.78 0.13
C PRO A 243 23.96 -11.81 1.39
N SER A 244 24.71 -10.74 1.61
CA SER A 244 25.35 -10.51 2.91
C SER A 244 24.30 -10.22 3.99
N VAL A 245 24.68 -10.42 5.26
CA VAL A 245 23.79 -10.21 6.40
C VAL A 245 24.35 -9.12 7.31
N ILE A 246 23.50 -8.17 7.70
CA ILE A 246 23.85 -7.05 8.57
C ILE A 246 22.90 -7.05 9.78
N MET A 247 23.46 -7.11 10.98
CA MET A 247 22.69 -6.85 12.20
C MET A 247 22.58 -5.35 12.41
N ALA A 248 21.36 -4.87 12.61
CA ALA A 248 21.08 -3.46 12.89
C ALA A 248 20.00 -3.38 13.98
N THR A 249 20.45 -3.18 15.22
CA THR A 249 19.63 -3.12 16.44
C THR A 249 19.71 -1.77 17.15
N SER A 250 20.78 -1.01 16.90
CA SER A 250 21.02 0.31 17.47
C SER A 250 21.14 1.39 16.40
N ARG A 251 21.02 2.65 16.82
CA ARG A 251 21.19 3.83 15.96
C ARG A 251 22.58 3.89 15.30
N ASN A 252 23.63 3.47 16.00
CA ASN A 252 24.98 3.42 15.44
C ASN A 252 25.10 2.32 14.36
N GLU A 253 24.53 1.15 14.60
CA GLU A 253 24.52 0.08 13.59
C GLU A 253 23.69 0.46 12.36
N VAL A 254 22.56 1.17 12.54
CA VAL A 254 21.79 1.74 11.44
C VAL A 254 22.61 2.76 10.64
N LYS A 255 23.37 3.64 11.31
CA LYS A 255 24.30 4.57 10.65
C LYS A 255 25.41 3.84 9.88
N SER A 256 25.98 2.78 10.45
CA SER A 256 26.98 1.93 9.77
C SER A 256 26.38 1.20 8.56
N MET A 257 25.15 0.68 8.68
CA MET A 257 24.42 0.07 7.57
C MET A 257 24.19 1.08 6.44
N ALA A 258 23.69 2.28 6.74
CA ALA A 258 23.47 3.33 5.75
C ALA A 258 24.78 3.73 5.05
N ALA A 259 25.86 3.91 5.82
CA ALA A 259 27.19 4.21 5.27
C ALA A 259 27.73 3.10 4.36
N SER A 260 27.31 1.85 4.56
CA SER A 260 27.81 0.70 3.80
C SER A 260 27.15 0.49 2.43
N CYS A 261 26.11 1.26 2.09
CA CYS A 261 25.30 1.03 0.90
C CYS A 261 24.89 2.29 0.15
N ARG A 262 24.52 2.16 -1.13
CA ARG A 262 24.04 3.28 -1.96
C ARG A 262 22.53 3.53 -1.81
N VAL A 263 21.76 2.47 -1.62
CA VAL A 263 20.31 2.53 -1.39
C VAL A 263 19.88 1.63 -0.22
N VAL A 264 19.05 2.14 0.67
CA VAL A 264 18.32 1.36 1.68
C VAL A 264 16.86 1.21 1.26
N ILE A 265 16.38 -0.02 1.14
CA ILE A 265 14.94 -0.33 1.10
C ILE A 265 14.49 -0.66 2.52
N ALA A 266 13.72 0.22 3.15
CA ALA A 266 13.17 0.04 4.47
C ALA A 266 11.79 -0.63 4.41
N ALA A 267 11.65 -1.73 5.15
CA ALA A 267 10.41 -2.50 5.34
C ALA A 267 10.18 -2.83 6.83
N ALA A 268 10.75 -2.02 7.73
CA ALA A 268 10.73 -2.19 9.18
C ALA A 268 9.73 -1.23 9.85
N GLY A 269 8.44 -1.53 9.73
CA GLY A 269 7.39 -0.79 10.44
C GLY A 269 7.22 -1.25 11.91
N PRO A 270 6.58 -0.44 12.78
CA PRO A 270 6.01 0.88 12.51
C PRO A 270 7.08 1.98 12.29
N TYR A 271 6.89 2.80 11.26
CA TYR A 271 7.87 3.79 10.81
C TYR A 271 7.90 5.03 11.71
N ILE A 272 6.76 5.44 12.27
CA ILE A 272 6.68 6.55 13.23
C ILE A 272 7.57 6.32 14.46
N VAL A 273 7.84 5.05 14.80
CA VAL A 273 8.69 4.67 15.93
C VAL A 273 10.16 4.56 15.54
N SER A 274 10.46 3.94 14.39
CA SER A 274 11.82 3.49 14.07
C SER A 274 12.39 4.01 12.75
N GLY A 275 11.55 4.62 11.90
CA GLY A 275 11.89 5.08 10.56
C GLY A 275 12.81 6.30 10.55
N GLU A 276 12.63 7.25 11.48
CA GLU A 276 13.41 8.50 11.52
C GLU A 276 14.91 8.22 11.63
N ALA A 277 15.31 7.28 12.49
CA ALA A 277 16.71 6.94 12.67
C ALA A 277 17.37 6.40 11.38
N VAL A 278 16.59 5.75 10.50
CA VAL A 278 17.06 5.25 9.21
C VAL A 278 17.13 6.38 8.18
N VAL A 279 16.12 7.25 8.12
CA VAL A 279 16.11 8.42 7.22
C VAL A 279 17.27 9.35 7.56
N GLU A 280 17.45 9.70 8.84
CA GLU A 280 18.56 10.53 9.32
C GLU A 280 19.91 9.93 8.92
N ALA A 281 20.11 8.63 9.19
CA ALA A 281 21.33 7.93 8.82
C ALA A 281 21.59 7.97 7.31
N CYS A 282 20.54 7.80 6.50
CA CYS A 282 20.65 7.84 5.04
C CYS A 282 21.03 9.23 4.54
N VAL A 283 20.37 10.29 5.03
CA VAL A 283 20.68 11.68 4.66
C VAL A 283 22.09 12.06 5.10
N GLU A 284 22.47 11.78 6.34
CA GLU A 284 23.82 12.05 6.86
C GLU A 284 24.91 11.32 6.06
N LYS A 285 24.62 10.11 5.60
CA LYS A 285 25.56 9.27 4.86
C LYS A 285 25.39 9.37 3.36
N SER A 286 24.63 10.32 2.81
CA SER A 286 24.44 10.44 1.36
C SER A 286 24.00 9.11 0.70
N THR A 287 23.10 8.41 1.37
CA THR A 287 22.51 7.12 0.95
C THR A 287 21.08 7.36 0.55
N HIS A 288 20.64 6.88 -0.61
CA HIS A 288 19.22 6.97 -0.97
C HIS A 288 18.37 6.07 -0.08
N TYR A 289 17.15 6.50 0.19
CA TYR A 289 16.20 5.81 1.03
C TYR A 289 14.92 5.53 0.24
N VAL A 290 14.38 4.32 0.40
CA VAL A 290 13.09 3.91 -0.17
C VAL A 290 12.31 3.19 0.91
N ASP A 291 11.04 3.54 1.14
CA ASP A 291 10.18 2.76 2.02
C ASP A 291 8.82 2.41 1.41
N VAL A 292 8.06 1.65 2.17
CA VAL A 292 6.71 1.19 1.81
C VAL A 292 5.68 1.65 2.84
N THR A 293 5.94 2.75 3.53
CA THR A 293 5.08 3.25 4.61
C THR A 293 3.72 3.72 4.09
N GLY A 294 2.70 3.62 4.93
CA GLY A 294 1.41 4.29 4.74
C GLY A 294 1.13 5.35 5.82
N GLU A 295 2.15 5.69 6.61
CA GLU A 295 2.01 6.50 7.82
C GLU A 295 2.21 8.00 7.49
N SER A 296 1.12 8.71 7.14
CA SER A 296 1.17 10.12 6.74
C SER A 296 1.88 11.02 7.77
N LEU A 297 1.62 10.79 9.07
CA LEU A 297 2.30 11.51 10.15
C LEU A 297 3.83 11.34 10.12
N PHE A 298 4.32 10.13 9.85
CA PHE A 298 5.75 9.88 9.73
C PHE A 298 6.34 10.62 8.52
N VAL A 299 5.68 10.52 7.36
CA VAL A 299 6.13 11.20 6.14
C VAL A 299 6.14 12.72 6.33
N HIS A 300 5.11 13.29 6.96
CA HIS A 300 5.06 14.70 7.33
C HIS A 300 6.28 15.12 8.17
N ASN A 301 6.57 14.37 9.24
CA ASN A 301 7.72 14.65 10.11
C ASN A 301 9.05 14.56 9.33
N MET A 302 9.17 13.63 8.38
CA MET A 302 10.37 13.50 7.55
C MET A 302 10.50 14.67 6.57
N ILE A 303 9.41 15.13 5.97
CA ILE A 303 9.42 16.32 5.11
C ILE A 303 9.92 17.53 5.89
N GLU A 304 9.32 17.83 7.05
CA GLU A 304 9.68 18.97 7.89
C GLU A 304 11.15 18.92 8.35
N SER A 305 11.65 17.74 8.68
CA SER A 305 12.97 17.59 9.30
C SER A 305 14.11 17.40 8.29
N TYR A 306 13.85 16.75 7.15
CA TYR A 306 14.90 16.26 6.26
C TYR A 306 14.77 16.66 4.79
N HIS A 307 13.65 17.23 4.32
CA HIS A 307 13.49 17.53 2.89
C HIS A 307 14.61 18.46 2.37
N ALA A 308 14.86 19.58 3.06
CA ALA A 308 15.90 20.52 2.66
C ALA A 308 17.32 19.91 2.74
N LEU A 309 17.61 19.14 3.79
CA LEU A 309 18.91 18.49 3.96
C LEU A 309 19.17 17.46 2.85
N ALA A 310 18.20 16.60 2.57
CA ALA A 310 18.27 15.59 1.52
C ALA A 310 18.37 16.22 0.12
N ARG A 311 17.66 17.33 -0.13
CA ARG A 311 17.77 18.10 -1.38
C ARG A 311 19.16 18.67 -1.58
N ASN A 312 19.72 19.29 -0.55
CA ASN A 312 21.06 19.89 -0.61
C ASN A 312 22.19 18.85 -0.76
N SER A 313 21.96 17.61 -0.34
CA SER A 313 22.93 16.51 -0.46
C SER A 313 22.69 15.59 -1.67
N GLY A 314 21.74 15.91 -2.55
CA GLY A 314 21.42 15.07 -3.72
C GLY A 314 20.84 13.71 -3.33
N VAL A 315 20.26 13.57 -2.14
CA VAL A 315 19.71 12.30 -1.64
C VAL A 315 18.22 12.21 -1.94
N MET A 316 17.83 11.14 -2.64
CA MET A 316 16.43 10.74 -2.78
C MET A 316 15.96 9.97 -1.54
N VAL A 317 14.99 10.53 -0.81
CA VAL A 317 14.22 9.85 0.24
C VAL A 317 12.81 9.61 -0.32
N VAL A 318 12.61 8.44 -0.93
CA VAL A 318 11.37 8.07 -1.63
C VAL A 318 10.42 7.36 -0.65
N HIS A 319 9.38 8.05 -0.21
CA HIS A 319 8.36 7.46 0.65
C HIS A 319 7.25 6.77 -0.15
N CYS A 320 6.56 5.83 0.51
CA CYS A 320 5.34 5.20 0.01
C CYS A 320 5.53 4.47 -1.34
N ALA A 321 6.71 3.90 -1.59
CA ALA A 321 7.04 3.09 -2.76
C ALA A 321 6.43 1.67 -2.67
N GLY A 322 5.13 1.60 -2.40
CA GLY A 322 4.35 0.38 -2.35
C GLY A 322 2.92 0.56 -2.86
N GLN A 323 2.10 -0.48 -2.72
CA GLN A 323 0.70 -0.46 -3.18
C GLN A 323 -0.10 0.71 -2.61
N ILE A 324 0.23 1.12 -1.37
CA ILE A 324 -0.50 2.16 -0.65
C ILE A 324 -0.55 3.53 -1.37
N ALA A 325 0.38 3.80 -2.30
CA ALA A 325 0.40 5.07 -3.03
C ALA A 325 1.04 5.01 -4.42
N THR A 326 1.90 4.04 -4.73
CA THR A 326 2.57 3.97 -6.04
C THR A 326 1.59 3.89 -7.21
N PRO A 327 0.54 3.04 -7.19
CA PRO A 327 -0.46 3.05 -8.26
C PRO A 327 -1.14 4.42 -8.39
N ASP A 328 -1.60 5.02 -7.29
CA ASP A 328 -2.28 6.33 -7.27
C ASP A 328 -1.41 7.42 -7.91
N ASP A 329 -0.14 7.48 -7.48
CA ASP A 329 0.82 8.49 -7.88
C ASP A 329 1.21 8.36 -9.36
N ILE A 330 1.49 7.12 -9.82
CA ILE A 330 1.85 6.84 -11.21
C ILE A 330 0.63 7.01 -12.14
N ASN A 331 -0.56 6.61 -11.73
CA ASN A 331 -1.79 6.81 -12.52
C ASN A 331 -2.02 8.30 -12.78
N CYS A 332 -1.94 9.13 -11.74
CA CYS A 332 -2.10 10.58 -11.88
C CYS A 332 -1.01 11.17 -12.77
N TYR A 333 0.26 10.81 -12.55
CA TYR A 333 1.40 11.24 -13.35
C TYR A 333 1.24 10.91 -14.85
N LEU A 334 0.80 9.70 -15.18
CA LEU A 334 0.58 9.30 -16.58
C LEU A 334 -0.55 10.10 -17.23
N LEU A 335 -1.60 10.44 -16.48
CA LEU A 335 -2.69 11.29 -16.99
C LEU A 335 -2.27 12.74 -17.18
N VAL A 336 -1.46 13.29 -16.27
CA VAL A 336 -0.83 14.61 -16.46
C VAL A 336 0.03 14.61 -17.72
N LYS A 337 0.87 13.59 -17.93
CA LYS A 337 1.67 13.48 -19.16
C LYS A 337 0.81 13.37 -20.42
N ARG A 338 -0.37 12.76 -20.32
CA ARG A 338 -1.28 12.54 -21.45
C ARG A 338 -2.12 13.76 -21.81
N LEU A 339 -2.61 14.48 -20.80
CA LEU A 339 -3.62 15.54 -20.91
C LEU A 339 -3.07 16.95 -20.65
N GLY A 340 -1.91 17.06 -20.01
CA GLY A 340 -1.42 18.30 -19.42
C GLY A 340 -2.10 18.60 -18.07
N PRO A 341 -2.20 19.89 -17.68
CA PRO A 341 -2.85 20.33 -16.45
C PRO A 341 -4.24 19.73 -16.24
N LEU A 342 -4.45 19.14 -15.07
CA LEU A 342 -5.67 18.46 -14.67
C LEU A 342 -6.55 19.37 -13.80
N LYS A 343 -7.85 19.31 -14.04
CA LYS A 343 -8.88 19.93 -13.19
C LYS A 343 -9.26 19.02 -12.03
N TRP A 344 -9.43 17.73 -12.29
CA TRP A 344 -9.71 16.72 -11.28
C TRP A 344 -9.14 15.36 -11.68
N PHE A 345 -8.83 14.56 -10.67
CA PHE A 345 -8.37 13.18 -10.77
C PHE A 345 -9.17 12.31 -9.79
N ARG A 346 -9.75 11.22 -10.29
CA ARG A 346 -10.63 10.31 -9.54
C ARG A 346 -10.22 8.87 -9.75
N GLU A 347 -10.12 8.09 -8.69
CA GLU A 347 -9.83 6.67 -8.78
C GLU A 347 -10.93 5.79 -8.20
N TYR A 348 -11.12 4.65 -8.86
CA TYR A 348 -12.11 3.63 -8.55
C TYR A 348 -11.39 2.30 -8.32
N TRP A 349 -11.06 2.05 -7.07
CA TRP A 349 -10.31 0.88 -6.62
C TRP A 349 -11.17 -0.38 -6.56
N ASN A 350 -10.67 -1.48 -7.07
CA ASN A 350 -11.24 -2.81 -6.89
C ASN A 350 -10.11 -3.77 -6.53
N SER A 351 -10.15 -4.34 -5.33
CA SER A 351 -9.14 -5.30 -4.92
C SER A 351 -9.73 -6.41 -4.05
N VAL A 352 -8.99 -7.51 -3.99
CA VAL A 352 -9.14 -8.58 -3.01
C VAL A 352 -7.76 -8.75 -2.40
N ASP A 353 -7.63 -8.52 -1.09
CA ASP A 353 -6.36 -8.52 -0.36
C ASP A 353 -6.46 -9.18 1.01
N ALA A 354 -5.38 -9.27 1.78
CA ALA A 354 -5.45 -9.68 3.18
C ALA A 354 -4.55 -8.79 4.03
N VAL A 355 -4.81 -8.78 5.33
CA VAL A 355 -4.04 -8.00 6.30
C VAL A 355 -2.86 -8.82 6.80
N THR A 356 -1.72 -8.16 7.04
CA THR A 356 -0.56 -8.78 7.72
C THR A 356 -0.48 -8.31 9.16
N GLY A 357 0.20 -9.09 10.02
CA GLY A 357 0.43 -8.68 11.40
C GLY A 357 1.25 -7.38 11.51
N GLY A 358 2.12 -7.12 10.53
CA GLY A 358 2.87 -5.85 10.45
C GLY A 358 1.99 -4.65 10.12
N THR A 359 1.05 -4.80 9.18
CA THR A 359 0.07 -3.76 8.86
C THR A 359 -0.85 -3.50 10.06
N PHE A 360 -1.34 -4.56 10.72
CA PHE A 360 -2.17 -4.40 11.93
C PHE A 360 -1.42 -3.66 13.05
N GLN A 361 -0.17 -4.06 13.32
CA GLN A 361 0.68 -3.40 14.30
C GLN A 361 0.94 -1.92 13.95
N THR A 362 1.12 -1.62 12.66
CA THR A 362 1.28 -0.25 12.16
C THR A 362 0.03 0.59 12.43
N SER A 363 -1.16 0.09 12.08
CA SER A 363 -2.43 0.77 12.34
C SER A 363 -2.67 1.01 13.83
N MET A 364 -2.38 0.02 14.67
CA MET A 364 -2.50 0.16 16.13
C MET A 364 -1.53 1.20 16.68
N THR A 365 -0.27 1.18 16.26
CA THR A 365 0.73 2.17 16.70
C THR A 365 0.40 3.57 16.22
N MET A 366 -0.08 3.74 14.98
CA MET A 366 -0.58 5.02 14.49
C MET A 366 -1.68 5.58 15.39
N LEU A 367 -2.67 4.77 15.77
CA LEU A 367 -3.73 5.20 16.69
C LEU A 367 -3.19 5.60 18.08
N GLN A 368 -2.12 4.95 18.56
CA GLN A 368 -1.44 5.34 19.81
C GLN A 368 -0.73 6.70 19.66
N GLU A 369 -0.10 6.96 18.52
CA GLU A 369 0.59 8.23 18.25
C GLU A 369 -0.37 9.39 17.95
N LEU A 370 -1.58 9.09 17.47
CA LEU A 370 -2.69 10.04 17.34
C LEU A 370 -3.32 10.42 18.69
N ALA A 371 -2.81 9.91 19.82
CA ALA A 371 -3.23 10.30 21.16
C ALA A 371 -2.78 11.71 21.57
N THR A 372 -2.16 12.49 20.67
CA THR A 372 -1.92 13.92 20.87
C THR A 372 -2.72 14.76 19.87
N ALA A 373 -3.15 15.96 20.30
CA ALA A 373 -3.95 16.85 19.46
C ALA A 373 -3.18 17.38 18.24
N SER A 374 -1.84 17.49 18.32
CA SER A 374 -0.98 17.88 17.20
C SER A 374 -0.91 16.79 16.12
N SER A 375 -0.63 15.55 16.52
CA SER A 375 -0.60 14.40 15.59
C SER A 375 -1.95 14.20 14.89
N LEU A 376 -3.07 14.35 15.63
CA LEU A 376 -4.40 14.23 15.05
C LEU A 376 -4.72 15.36 14.06
N ARG A 377 -4.20 16.57 14.26
CA ARG A 377 -4.36 17.68 13.31
C ARG A 377 -3.64 17.39 11.99
N VAL A 378 -2.41 16.88 12.06
CA VAL A 378 -1.64 16.49 10.86
C VAL A 378 -2.36 15.39 10.09
N GLU A 379 -2.88 14.37 10.80
CA GLU A 379 -3.60 13.27 10.13
C GLU A 379 -4.91 13.76 9.49
N ARG A 380 -5.59 14.74 10.08
CA ARG A 380 -6.85 15.30 9.55
C ARG A 380 -6.65 16.37 8.48
N ASP A 381 -5.43 16.81 8.23
CA ASP A 381 -5.11 17.80 7.20
C ASP A 381 -4.88 17.08 5.84
N PRO A 382 -5.74 17.31 4.83
CA PRO A 382 -5.57 16.72 3.49
C PRO A 382 -4.30 17.17 2.76
N PHE A 383 -3.66 18.23 3.24
CA PHE A 383 -2.44 18.83 2.71
C PHE A 383 -1.24 18.65 3.65
N SER A 384 -1.29 17.70 4.59
CA SER A 384 -0.18 17.49 5.53
C SER A 384 1.15 17.09 4.89
N LEU A 385 1.14 16.61 3.64
CA LEU A 385 2.36 16.38 2.86
C LEU A 385 2.63 17.50 1.85
N GLY A 386 1.98 18.67 1.98
CA GLY A 386 2.04 19.78 1.03
C GLY A 386 1.03 19.66 -0.11
N GLY A 387 1.27 20.42 -1.19
CA GLY A 387 0.40 20.47 -2.36
C GLY A 387 -0.81 21.40 -2.23
N LEU A 388 -0.81 22.30 -1.24
CA LEU A 388 -1.81 23.36 -1.16
C LEU A 388 -1.73 24.23 -2.41
N ARG A 389 -2.86 24.40 -3.09
CA ARG A 389 -2.95 25.11 -4.36
C ARG A 389 -3.15 26.61 -4.17
N SER A 390 -2.81 27.39 -5.19
CA SER A 390 -3.07 28.85 -5.25
C SER A 390 -4.56 29.20 -5.16
N CYS A 391 -5.45 28.28 -5.56
CA CYS A 391 -6.90 28.43 -5.43
C CYS A 391 -7.42 28.31 -3.99
N GLY A 392 -6.54 28.02 -3.02
CA GLY A 392 -6.91 27.78 -1.63
C GLY A 392 -7.57 26.40 -1.41
N VAL A 393 -8.01 26.17 -0.18
CA VAL A 393 -8.71 24.93 0.23
C VAL A 393 -10.18 25.00 -0.19
N ARG A 394 -10.69 23.96 -0.84
CA ARG A 394 -12.07 23.86 -1.29
C ARG A 394 -12.76 22.63 -0.69
N PRO A 395 -14.11 22.57 -0.69
CA PRO A 395 -14.82 21.39 -0.19
C PRO A 395 -14.42 20.08 -0.87
N GLU A 396 -14.12 20.10 -2.17
CA GLU A 396 -13.66 18.92 -2.91
C GLU A 396 -12.24 18.45 -2.55
N ASP A 397 -11.48 19.22 -1.77
CA ASP A 397 -10.15 18.85 -1.31
C ASP A 397 -10.17 18.06 0.02
N GLU A 398 -11.33 17.98 0.68
CA GLU A 398 -11.51 17.22 1.92
C GLU A 398 -11.24 15.71 1.74
N ASP A 399 -10.84 15.05 2.84
CA ASP A 399 -10.66 13.60 2.83
C ASP A 399 -11.98 12.88 2.50
N CYS A 400 -11.89 11.85 1.67
CA CYS A 400 -12.99 10.95 1.34
C CYS A 400 -13.40 10.15 2.60
N THR A 401 -14.34 10.67 3.38
CA THR A 401 -14.78 10.08 4.66
C THR A 401 -16.20 9.54 4.65
N ALA A 402 -17.05 10.01 3.74
CA ALA A 402 -18.45 9.62 3.65
C ALA A 402 -18.72 8.65 2.49
N ALA A 403 -19.81 7.90 2.60
CA ALA A 403 -20.43 7.22 1.48
C ALA A 403 -21.00 8.25 0.51
N GLU A 404 -20.64 8.16 -0.77
CA GLU A 404 -21.03 9.13 -1.78
C GLU A 404 -21.57 8.40 -3.01
N LYS A 405 -22.58 8.96 -3.65
CA LYS A 405 -23.04 8.46 -4.94
C LYS A 405 -22.30 9.20 -6.03
N ASP A 406 -21.59 8.48 -6.89
CA ASP A 406 -20.87 9.10 -8.01
C ASP A 406 -21.88 9.64 -9.02
N GLU A 407 -21.81 10.94 -9.27
CA GLU A 407 -22.58 11.63 -10.32
C GLU A 407 -21.64 12.22 -11.39
N VAL A 408 -20.31 12.03 -11.27
CA VAL A 408 -19.29 12.64 -12.14
C VAL A 408 -18.88 11.71 -13.28
N VAL A 409 -18.49 10.47 -12.97
CA VAL A 409 -17.97 9.51 -13.96
C VAL A 409 -18.91 8.33 -14.15
N PHE A 410 -19.42 7.75 -13.06
CA PHE A 410 -20.31 6.59 -13.09
C PHE A 410 -21.64 6.85 -12.35
N PRO A 411 -22.55 7.66 -12.93
CA PRO A 411 -23.86 7.99 -12.36
C PRO A 411 -24.58 6.76 -11.79
N GLY A 412 -24.98 6.83 -10.52
CA GLY A 412 -25.68 5.72 -9.86
C GLY A 412 -24.80 4.82 -9.00
N THR A 413 -23.48 4.91 -9.11
CA THR A 413 -22.55 4.02 -8.39
C THR A 413 -22.31 4.56 -6.99
N TRP A 414 -22.53 3.74 -5.96
CA TRP A 414 -22.16 4.09 -4.60
C TRP A 414 -20.66 3.89 -4.41
N LEU A 415 -20.01 4.86 -3.79
CA LEU A 415 -18.59 4.87 -3.49
C LEU A 415 -18.38 4.92 -1.97
N GLU A 416 -17.35 4.23 -1.52
CA GLU A 416 -16.92 4.17 -0.12
C GLU A 416 -15.48 4.65 0.04
N PRO A 417 -15.09 5.17 1.21
CA PRO A 417 -13.69 5.38 1.55
C PRO A 417 -12.89 4.08 1.41
N THR A 418 -11.64 4.16 0.96
CA THR A 418 -10.71 3.04 0.96
C THR A 418 -9.54 3.31 1.90
N TYR A 419 -8.84 2.24 2.29
CA TYR A 419 -7.72 2.30 3.22
C TYR A 419 -6.58 3.21 2.72
N ASN A 420 -6.40 3.34 1.39
CA ASN A 420 -5.39 4.21 0.80
C ASN A 420 -5.91 5.61 0.44
N SER A 421 -7.20 5.93 0.63
CA SER A 421 -7.76 7.23 0.24
C SER A 421 -6.97 8.42 0.80
N ARG A 422 -6.57 8.34 2.08
CA ARG A 422 -5.82 9.39 2.78
C ARG A 422 -4.34 9.45 2.38
N PRO A 423 -3.55 8.36 2.52
CA PRO A 423 -2.13 8.41 2.14
C PRO A 423 -1.95 8.62 0.64
N GLY A 424 -2.76 7.99 -0.22
CA GLY A 424 -2.68 8.12 -1.68
C GLY A 424 -2.93 9.55 -2.16
N SER A 425 -4.01 10.20 -1.69
CA SER A 425 -4.32 11.59 -2.09
C SER A 425 -3.25 12.58 -1.63
N ARG A 426 -2.70 12.40 -0.43
CA ARG A 426 -1.59 13.21 0.09
C ARG A 426 -0.30 13.02 -0.72
N ILE A 427 0.01 11.80 -1.14
CA ILE A 427 1.18 11.53 -1.99
C ILE A 427 1.01 12.17 -3.37
N VAL A 428 -0.15 12.05 -4.02
CA VAL A 428 -0.42 12.74 -5.29
C VAL A 428 -0.24 14.26 -5.14
N ARG A 429 -0.77 14.86 -4.07
CA ARG A 429 -0.59 16.29 -3.77
C ARG A 429 0.87 16.67 -3.51
N ARG A 430 1.63 15.82 -2.80
CA ARG A 430 3.08 16.01 -2.62
C ARG A 430 3.80 16.00 -3.96
N THR A 431 3.48 15.07 -4.86
CA THR A 431 4.05 15.01 -6.22
C THR A 431 3.79 16.32 -6.96
N CYS A 432 2.59 16.88 -6.86
CA CYS A 432 2.26 18.18 -7.44
C CYS A 432 3.21 19.28 -6.92
N ALA A 433 3.35 19.40 -5.60
CA ALA A 433 4.22 20.39 -4.97
C ALA A 433 5.68 20.24 -5.39
N LEU A 434 6.19 19.00 -5.47
CA LEU A 434 7.56 18.74 -5.86
C LEU A 434 7.87 19.20 -7.29
N PHE A 435 6.95 19.00 -8.25
CA PHE A 435 7.12 19.52 -9.61
C PHE A 435 7.01 21.05 -9.70
N GLU A 436 6.38 21.71 -8.72
CA GLU A 436 6.38 23.18 -8.63
C GLU A 436 7.66 23.71 -7.98
N GLU A 437 8.17 23.02 -6.97
CA GLU A 437 9.43 23.32 -6.28
C GLU A 437 10.66 23.07 -7.16
N ALA A 438 10.58 22.10 -8.07
CA ALA A 438 11.63 21.70 -9.00
C ALA A 438 11.03 21.36 -10.38
N PRO A 439 10.69 22.39 -11.19
CA PRO A 439 10.10 22.21 -12.51
C PRO A 439 10.93 21.29 -13.41
N SER A 440 10.28 20.27 -13.98
CA SER A 440 10.93 19.24 -14.79
C SER A 440 10.09 18.95 -16.04
N ASP A 441 10.72 19.04 -17.21
CA ASP A 441 10.20 18.61 -18.53
C ASP A 441 8.71 18.91 -18.82
N GLY A 442 8.25 20.10 -18.41
CA GLY A 442 6.89 20.57 -18.69
C GLY A 442 5.77 19.81 -17.94
N VAL A 443 6.11 19.03 -16.90
CA VAL A 443 5.11 18.37 -16.05
C VAL A 443 4.44 19.41 -15.15
N VAL A 444 3.14 19.65 -15.41
CA VAL A 444 2.32 20.59 -14.65
C VAL A 444 0.99 19.92 -14.33
N TYR A 445 0.69 19.74 -13.04
CA TYR A 445 -0.48 19.00 -12.58
C TYR A 445 -1.80 19.77 -12.67
N GLY A 446 -1.77 21.10 -12.72
CA GLY A 446 -2.96 21.97 -12.83
C GLY A 446 -3.26 22.75 -11.56
N GLU A 447 -3.66 24.02 -11.70
CA GLU A 447 -3.77 24.95 -10.57
C GLU A 447 -4.87 24.57 -9.61
N SER A 448 -5.97 24.01 -10.10
CA SER A 448 -7.15 23.65 -9.30
C SER A 448 -7.38 22.15 -9.17
N LEU A 449 -6.34 21.32 -9.33
CA LEU A 449 -6.45 19.86 -9.27
C LEU A 449 -7.10 19.41 -7.95
N SER A 450 -8.23 18.72 -8.03
CA SER A 450 -8.79 17.93 -6.92
C SER A 450 -8.49 16.44 -7.09
N VAL A 451 -8.29 15.74 -5.97
CA VAL A 451 -7.90 14.32 -5.94
C VAL A 451 -8.92 13.54 -5.12
N THR A 452 -9.54 12.53 -5.73
CA THR A 452 -10.53 11.67 -5.08
C THR A 452 -10.13 10.21 -5.29
N ILE A 453 -9.98 9.44 -4.23
CA ILE A 453 -9.63 8.01 -4.31
C ILE A 453 -10.67 7.23 -3.49
N ARG A 454 -11.43 6.36 -4.15
CA ARG A 454 -12.57 5.65 -3.54
C ARG A 454 -12.70 4.23 -4.09
N GLU A 455 -13.45 3.41 -3.38
CA GLU A 455 -13.87 2.07 -3.85
C GLU A 455 -15.34 2.09 -4.28
N PRO A 456 -15.71 1.43 -5.40
CA PRO A 456 -17.11 1.21 -5.74
C PRO A 456 -17.75 0.15 -4.84
N ALA A 457 -18.83 0.51 -4.14
CA ALA A 457 -19.54 -0.35 -3.23
C ALA A 457 -20.67 -1.14 -3.93
N ALA A 458 -21.00 -2.31 -3.38
CA ALA A 458 -22.09 -3.15 -3.89
C ALA A 458 -23.49 -2.53 -3.67
N SER A 459 -23.62 -1.62 -2.70
CA SER A 459 -24.88 -0.93 -2.39
C SER A 459 -24.63 0.31 -1.54
N GLN A 460 -25.64 1.17 -1.41
CA GLN A 460 -25.62 2.30 -0.46
C GLN A 460 -25.31 1.85 0.97
N LYS A 461 -25.96 0.77 1.42
CA LYS A 461 -25.79 0.25 2.78
C LYS A 461 -24.36 -0.25 3.03
N ALA A 462 -23.76 -0.90 2.03
CA ALA A 462 -22.37 -1.34 2.11
C ALA A 462 -21.43 -0.13 2.21
N ALA A 463 -21.64 0.89 1.38
CA ALA A 463 -20.83 2.11 1.40
C ALA A 463 -20.93 2.86 2.73
N GLN A 464 -22.14 2.99 3.28
CA GLN A 464 -22.39 3.63 4.57
C GLN A 464 -21.68 2.89 5.70
N LYS A 465 -21.80 1.56 5.74
CA LYS A 465 -21.10 0.74 6.73
C LYS A 465 -19.57 0.90 6.62
N SER A 466 -19.02 0.84 5.41
CA SER A 466 -17.59 1.04 5.19
C SER A 466 -17.11 2.42 5.64
N ALA A 467 -17.90 3.47 5.37
CA ALA A 467 -17.58 4.83 5.84
C ALA A 467 -17.57 4.94 7.38
N GLU A 468 -18.54 4.33 8.07
CA GLU A 468 -18.57 4.24 9.53
C GLU A 468 -17.33 3.51 10.08
N ASP A 469 -16.99 2.37 9.49
CA ASP A 469 -15.88 1.52 9.92
C ASP A 469 -14.50 2.15 9.65
N ASN A 470 -14.38 3.10 8.71
CA ASN A 470 -13.14 3.81 8.34
C ASN A 470 -13.05 5.25 8.88
N THR A 471 -13.97 5.66 9.76
CA THR A 471 -13.99 7.00 10.35
C THR A 471 -12.77 7.22 11.26
N LEU A 472 -12.07 8.36 11.10
CA LEU A 472 -10.97 8.71 12.00
C LEU A 472 -11.49 8.96 13.42
N PRO A 473 -10.67 8.69 14.45
CA PRO A 473 -10.99 9.09 15.81
C PRO A 473 -11.27 10.60 15.90
N THR A 474 -12.37 10.97 16.54
CA THR A 474 -12.76 12.38 16.70
C THR A 474 -11.95 13.11 17.76
N SER A 475 -11.27 12.38 18.63
CA SER A 475 -10.41 12.89 19.70
C SER A 475 -9.24 11.93 19.99
N ALA A 476 -8.24 12.43 20.71
CA ALA A 476 -7.13 11.63 21.24
C ALA A 476 -7.61 10.46 22.13
N ASP A 477 -8.61 10.70 22.98
CA ASP A 477 -9.19 9.66 23.84
C ASP A 477 -9.88 8.56 23.02
N ALA A 478 -10.58 8.94 21.94
CA ALA A 478 -11.16 7.97 21.01
C ALA A 478 -10.07 7.14 20.31
N ALA A 479 -8.96 7.78 19.89
CA ALA A 479 -7.84 7.09 19.27
C ALA A 479 -7.21 6.07 20.24
N ALA A 480 -6.98 6.46 21.50
CA ALA A 480 -6.46 5.60 22.54
C ALA A 480 -7.39 4.41 22.85
N LEU A 481 -8.71 4.64 22.87
CA LEU A 481 -9.70 3.59 23.06
C LEU A 481 -9.66 2.56 21.91
N ILE A 482 -9.66 3.02 20.66
CA ILE A 482 -9.59 2.13 19.49
C ILE A 482 -8.27 1.35 19.50
N ALA A 483 -7.14 1.99 19.80
CA ALA A 483 -5.86 1.31 19.95
C ALA A 483 -5.90 0.20 21.03
N SER A 484 -6.57 0.45 22.17
CA SER A 484 -6.74 -0.56 23.22
C SER A 484 -7.61 -1.74 22.76
N ILE A 485 -8.63 -1.51 21.94
CA ILE A 485 -9.46 -2.56 21.36
C ILE A 485 -8.63 -3.44 20.43
N LEU A 486 -7.87 -2.83 19.52
CA LEU A 486 -6.98 -3.54 18.59
C LEU A 486 -5.91 -4.35 19.36
N LYS A 487 -5.34 -3.77 20.42
CA LYS A 487 -4.39 -4.49 21.28
C LYS A 487 -5.01 -5.74 21.90
N GLY A 488 -6.25 -5.64 22.38
CA GLY A 488 -6.97 -6.79 22.91
C GLY A 488 -7.23 -7.88 21.87
N GLN A 489 -7.55 -7.51 20.62
CA GLN A 489 -7.69 -8.47 19.51
C GLN A 489 -6.36 -9.20 19.23
N GLN A 490 -5.24 -8.48 19.26
CA GLN A 490 -3.91 -9.05 19.13
C GLN A 490 -3.56 -10.02 20.27
N GLU A 491 -3.85 -9.66 21.52
CA GLU A 491 -3.61 -10.51 22.69
C GLU A 491 -4.46 -11.79 22.68
N ARG A 492 -5.68 -11.74 22.12
CA ARG A 492 -6.54 -12.90 21.92
C ARG A 492 -6.18 -13.74 20.69
N GLY A 493 -5.21 -13.31 19.89
CA GLY A 493 -4.79 -14.02 18.68
C GLY A 493 -5.83 -13.99 17.57
N GLU A 494 -6.64 -12.93 17.49
CA GLU A 494 -7.69 -12.73 16.47
C GLU A 494 -7.17 -12.11 15.16
N VAL A 495 -5.86 -11.86 15.09
CA VAL A 495 -5.17 -11.21 13.96
C VAL A 495 -3.86 -11.94 13.66
N PRO A 496 -3.26 -11.76 12.46
CA PRO A 496 -2.03 -12.44 12.13
C PRO A 496 -0.89 -11.99 13.06
N PRO A 497 -0.04 -12.91 13.54
CA PRO A 497 1.12 -12.53 14.35
C PRO A 497 2.07 -11.58 13.60
N PRO A 498 2.84 -10.72 14.31
CA PRO A 498 3.85 -9.88 13.68
C PRO A 498 4.82 -10.69 12.81
N GLY A 499 5.08 -10.20 11.59
CA GLY A 499 5.90 -10.89 10.59
C GLY A 499 5.20 -12.00 9.82
N GLN A 500 3.93 -12.31 10.12
CA GLN A 500 3.10 -13.24 9.34
C GLN A 500 2.08 -12.49 8.48
N GLY A 501 1.59 -13.20 7.47
CA GLY A 501 0.62 -12.71 6.49
C GLY A 501 0.09 -13.84 5.62
N PRO A 502 -0.71 -13.52 4.60
CA PRO A 502 -1.36 -14.53 3.77
C PRO A 502 -0.32 -15.45 3.09
N PRO A 503 -0.52 -16.78 3.13
CA PRO A 503 0.39 -17.72 2.46
C PRO A 503 0.34 -17.55 0.93
N PRO A 504 1.36 -18.02 0.18
CA PRO A 504 1.43 -17.85 -1.28
C PRO A 504 0.19 -18.32 -2.04
N GLN A 505 -0.45 -19.42 -1.58
CA GLN A 505 -1.66 -19.96 -2.17
C GLN A 505 -2.82 -18.96 -2.08
N LEU A 506 -2.99 -18.32 -0.93
CA LEU A 506 -4.01 -17.30 -0.73
C LEU A 506 -3.67 -16.03 -1.53
N ARG A 507 -2.41 -15.58 -1.49
CA ARG A 507 -1.96 -14.42 -2.28
C ARG A 507 -2.21 -14.58 -3.78
N SER A 508 -2.12 -15.80 -4.31
CA SER A 508 -2.39 -16.05 -5.74
C SER A 508 -3.84 -15.76 -6.16
N LYS A 509 -4.79 -15.85 -5.22
CA LYS A 509 -6.21 -15.51 -5.42
C LYS A 509 -6.49 -14.01 -5.36
N HIS A 510 -5.58 -13.25 -4.77
CA HIS A 510 -5.70 -11.80 -4.59
C HIS A 510 -5.25 -11.02 -5.84
N TRP A 511 -5.73 -9.78 -5.95
CA TRP A 511 -5.50 -8.91 -7.09
C TRP A 511 -5.91 -7.47 -6.79
N SER A 512 -5.44 -6.55 -7.63
CA SER A 512 -5.86 -5.15 -7.63
C SER A 512 -6.14 -4.66 -9.06
N GLU A 513 -7.19 -3.86 -9.20
CA GLU A 513 -7.61 -3.20 -10.43
C GLU A 513 -8.07 -1.78 -10.09
N ILE A 514 -7.60 -0.79 -10.84
CA ILE A 514 -7.99 0.61 -10.63
C ILE A 514 -8.38 1.19 -11.98
N TYR A 515 -9.51 1.89 -12.00
CA TYR A 515 -9.80 2.85 -13.07
C TYR A 515 -9.49 4.23 -12.52
N ALA A 516 -8.42 4.84 -13.01
CA ALA A 516 -8.04 6.19 -12.63
C ALA A 516 -8.42 7.15 -13.76
N VAL A 517 -9.33 8.08 -13.51
CA VAL A 517 -9.93 8.94 -14.53
C VAL A 517 -9.57 10.38 -14.22
N ALA A 518 -9.21 11.16 -15.24
CA ALA A 518 -8.96 12.58 -15.09
C ALA A 518 -9.64 13.39 -16.18
N GLU A 519 -9.92 14.66 -15.85
CA GLU A 519 -10.31 15.69 -16.80
C GLU A 519 -9.28 16.82 -16.75
N SER A 520 -8.81 17.26 -17.91
CA SER A 520 -7.91 18.39 -18.05
C SER A 520 -8.61 19.71 -17.80
N GLU A 521 -7.84 20.78 -17.55
CA GLU A 521 -8.40 22.14 -17.49
C GLU A 521 -9.07 22.57 -18.82
N LYS A 522 -8.78 21.87 -19.92
CA LYS A 522 -9.41 22.05 -21.24
C LYS A 522 -10.68 21.20 -21.43
N GLY A 523 -11.07 20.40 -20.44
CA GLY A 523 -12.24 19.52 -20.51
C GLY A 523 -12.02 18.19 -21.25
N GLU A 524 -10.77 17.83 -21.54
CA GLU A 524 -10.44 16.55 -22.17
C GLU A 524 -10.34 15.46 -21.11
N ARG A 525 -10.86 14.25 -21.39
CA ARG A 525 -10.81 13.12 -20.47
C ARG A 525 -9.89 12.01 -20.97
N ALA A 526 -9.22 11.36 -20.04
CA ALA A 526 -8.51 10.11 -20.24
C ALA A 526 -8.56 9.30 -18.93
N TYR A 527 -8.24 8.02 -19.03
CA TYR A 527 -8.11 7.16 -17.86
C TYR A 527 -6.93 6.22 -17.97
N VAL A 528 -6.44 5.75 -16.83
CA VAL A 528 -5.53 4.61 -16.71
C VAL A 528 -6.34 3.42 -16.23
N HIS A 529 -6.28 2.31 -16.97
CA HIS A 529 -6.69 1.01 -16.46
C HIS A 529 -5.46 0.33 -15.87
N TYR A 530 -5.40 0.33 -14.54
CA TYR A 530 -4.37 -0.41 -13.82
C TYR A 530 -4.86 -1.81 -13.47
N THR A 531 -4.00 -2.80 -13.69
CA THR A 531 -4.18 -4.16 -13.15
C THR A 531 -2.90 -4.61 -12.49
N GLY A 532 -2.97 -5.22 -11.32
CA GLY A 532 -1.81 -5.71 -10.59
C GLY A 532 -2.05 -7.02 -9.83
N PRO A 533 -0.95 -7.65 -9.38
CA PRO A 533 -1.00 -8.76 -8.43
C PRO A 533 -1.55 -8.31 -7.05
N GLN A 534 -1.41 -9.19 -6.07
CA GLN A 534 -1.72 -8.89 -4.67
C GLN A 534 -0.90 -7.69 -4.17
N SER A 535 -1.47 -6.89 -3.26
CA SER A 535 -0.89 -5.64 -2.77
C SER A 535 0.52 -5.73 -2.18
N TYR A 536 0.92 -6.81 -1.49
CA TYR A 536 2.29 -6.96 -1.00
C TYR A 536 3.27 -7.40 -2.09
N GLU A 537 2.79 -8.11 -3.11
CA GLU A 537 3.58 -8.39 -4.32
C GLU A 537 3.84 -7.09 -5.09
N VAL A 538 2.82 -6.25 -5.28
CA VAL A 538 2.99 -4.90 -5.86
C VAL A 538 3.97 -4.07 -5.03
N THR A 539 3.84 -4.13 -3.70
CA THR A 539 4.74 -3.41 -2.80
C THR A 539 6.20 -3.82 -2.96
N ALA A 540 6.46 -5.13 -3.08
CA ALA A 540 7.81 -5.63 -3.35
C ALA A 540 8.30 -5.21 -4.74
N MET A 541 7.45 -5.29 -5.77
CA MET A 541 7.80 -4.88 -7.13
C MET A 541 8.11 -3.37 -7.22
N ALA A 542 7.27 -2.52 -6.63
CA ALA A 542 7.42 -1.07 -6.63
C ALA A 542 8.74 -0.64 -5.97
N SER A 543 8.91 -0.97 -4.68
CA SER A 543 10.09 -0.56 -3.90
C SER A 543 11.41 -1.06 -4.49
N VAL A 544 11.47 -2.30 -4.96
CA VAL A 544 12.67 -2.85 -5.61
C VAL A 544 12.98 -2.11 -6.91
N ASN A 545 11.97 -1.83 -7.74
CA ASN A 545 12.22 -1.11 -8.99
C ASN A 545 12.59 0.35 -8.76
N VAL A 546 12.13 1.01 -7.67
CA VAL A 546 12.65 2.33 -7.30
C VAL A 546 14.15 2.24 -7.01
N ALA A 547 14.56 1.30 -6.15
CA ALA A 547 15.97 1.13 -5.79
C ALA A 547 16.86 0.80 -7.00
N LEU A 548 16.42 -0.12 -7.86
CA LEU A 548 17.17 -0.46 -9.07
C LEU A 548 17.24 0.71 -10.06
N THR A 549 16.19 1.53 -10.16
CA THR A 549 16.20 2.70 -11.05
C THR A 549 17.15 3.79 -10.53
N LEU A 550 17.18 4.04 -9.21
CA LEU A 550 18.17 4.92 -8.58
C LEU A 550 19.62 4.47 -8.86
N LEU A 551 19.87 3.16 -8.87
CA LEU A 551 21.20 2.61 -9.08
C LEU A 551 21.63 2.57 -10.55
N GLU A 552 20.70 2.26 -11.45
CA GLU A 552 20.97 1.96 -12.86
C GLU A 552 20.73 3.15 -13.80
N GLU A 553 19.90 4.11 -13.40
CA GLU A 553 19.51 5.27 -14.22
C GLU A 553 19.71 6.63 -13.50
N PRO A 554 20.87 6.88 -12.86
CA PRO A 554 21.09 8.10 -12.09
C PRO A 554 20.95 9.38 -12.93
N GLU A 555 21.34 9.34 -14.21
CA GLU A 555 21.20 10.46 -15.16
C GLU A 555 19.74 10.81 -15.48
N ALA A 556 18.85 9.83 -15.45
CA ALA A 556 17.42 10.06 -15.62
C ALA A 556 16.78 10.58 -14.34
N VAL A 557 17.19 10.03 -13.19
CA VAL A 557 16.69 10.42 -11.87
C VAL A 557 17.18 11.81 -11.45
N LYS A 558 18.41 12.22 -11.83
CA LYS A 558 18.99 13.54 -11.52
C LYS A 558 18.88 13.90 -10.05
N ALA A 559 19.38 13.02 -9.18
CA ALA A 559 19.25 13.17 -7.73
C ALA A 559 19.88 14.48 -7.21
N ASP A 560 20.95 14.95 -7.84
CA ASP A 560 21.60 16.23 -7.49
C ASP A 560 20.71 17.46 -7.74
N GLU A 561 19.76 17.37 -8.68
CA GLU A 561 18.83 18.47 -8.99
C GLU A 561 17.49 18.32 -8.26
N ARG A 562 17.07 17.08 -8.01
CA ARG A 562 15.71 16.72 -7.59
C ARG A 562 15.66 15.97 -6.25
N GLY A 563 16.77 15.93 -5.51
CA GLY A 563 16.85 15.28 -4.21
C GLY A 563 15.86 15.86 -3.20
N GLY A 564 15.67 15.16 -2.09
CA GLY A 564 14.74 15.55 -1.04
C GLY A 564 13.92 14.39 -0.52
N VAL A 565 12.98 14.73 0.36
CA VAL A 565 11.87 13.85 0.73
C VAL A 565 10.79 13.93 -0.35
N VAL A 566 10.67 12.86 -1.14
CA VAL A 566 10.00 12.82 -2.44
C VAL A 566 9.07 11.61 -2.60
N THR A 567 8.28 11.61 -3.68
CA THR A 567 7.33 10.56 -4.05
C THR A 567 7.85 9.68 -5.19
N PRO A 568 7.27 8.49 -5.42
CA PRO A 568 7.69 7.60 -6.50
C PRO A 568 7.60 8.25 -7.89
N ALA A 569 6.50 8.91 -8.24
CA ALA A 569 6.33 9.50 -9.57
C ALA A 569 7.31 10.66 -9.81
N PHE A 570 7.52 11.51 -8.80
CA PHE A 570 8.50 12.59 -8.91
C PHE A 570 9.93 12.04 -9.03
N ALA A 571 10.34 11.16 -8.12
CA ALA A 571 11.69 10.60 -8.10
C ALA A 571 12.02 9.88 -9.42
N MET A 572 11.05 9.13 -9.96
CA MET A 572 11.25 8.27 -11.13
C MET A 572 10.91 8.97 -12.45
N HIS A 573 10.55 10.25 -12.44
CA HIS A 573 10.31 10.99 -13.67
C HIS A 573 11.54 10.98 -14.59
N GLY A 574 11.32 10.79 -15.89
CA GLY A 574 12.38 10.65 -16.90
C GLY A 574 13.03 9.27 -17.00
N SER A 575 12.80 8.38 -16.03
CA SER A 575 13.35 7.01 -16.01
C SER A 575 12.46 5.98 -16.71
N THR A 576 12.92 4.73 -16.81
CA THR A 576 12.12 3.58 -17.28
C THR A 576 11.35 2.86 -16.17
N TYR A 577 11.11 3.50 -15.01
CA TYR A 577 10.46 2.86 -13.86
C TYR A 577 9.10 2.25 -14.18
N VAL A 578 8.25 2.96 -14.93
CA VAL A 578 6.89 2.48 -15.27
C VAL A 578 6.96 1.28 -16.21
N GLU A 579 7.92 1.25 -17.14
CA GLU A 579 8.20 0.11 -18.00
C GLU A 579 8.67 -1.10 -17.16
N ARG A 580 9.63 -0.88 -16.27
CA ARG A 580 10.19 -1.92 -15.38
C ARG A 580 9.11 -2.60 -14.52
N LEU A 581 8.13 -1.85 -14.00
CA LEU A 581 6.99 -2.41 -13.25
C LEU A 581 6.13 -3.37 -14.08
N GLN A 582 6.07 -3.17 -15.41
CA GLN A 582 5.23 -3.94 -16.32
C GLN A 582 5.97 -5.12 -16.98
N GLU A 583 7.31 -5.13 -16.93
CA GLU A 583 8.14 -6.15 -17.59
C GLU A 583 7.98 -7.54 -16.96
N ARG A 584 7.92 -7.62 -15.63
CA ARG A 584 8.00 -8.88 -14.89
C ARG A 584 6.89 -9.04 -13.87
N SER A 585 6.65 -10.29 -13.50
CA SER A 585 5.78 -10.64 -12.38
C SER A 585 6.60 -10.68 -11.08
N PHE A 586 5.90 -10.66 -9.95
CA PHE A 586 6.53 -10.86 -8.65
C PHE A 586 7.35 -12.16 -8.63
N ALA A 587 8.63 -12.03 -8.27
CA ALA A 587 9.62 -13.10 -8.10
C ALA A 587 9.71 -14.15 -9.25
N LYS A 588 9.12 -13.89 -10.42
CA LYS A 588 9.00 -14.87 -11.52
C LYS A 588 8.96 -14.18 -12.87
N SER A 589 9.32 -14.92 -13.92
CA SER A 589 9.19 -14.45 -15.32
C SER A 589 7.73 -14.46 -15.82
N SER A 590 6.85 -15.24 -15.19
CA SER A 590 5.43 -15.38 -15.56
C SER A 590 4.52 -15.30 -14.33
N GLY A 591 3.34 -14.69 -14.49
CA GLY A 591 2.36 -14.47 -13.44
C GLY A 591 1.55 -13.19 -13.70
N LYS A 592 0.80 -12.72 -12.69
CA LYS A 592 0.18 -11.40 -12.74
C LYS A 592 1.30 -10.34 -12.76
N LYS A 593 1.17 -9.36 -13.64
CA LYS A 593 2.09 -8.21 -13.75
C LYS A 593 1.32 -6.95 -13.41
N MET A 594 2.03 -5.90 -13.04
CA MET A 594 1.45 -4.57 -13.07
C MET A 594 1.27 -4.16 -14.54
N ARG A 595 0.18 -3.47 -14.86
CA ARG A 595 -0.07 -2.88 -16.17
C ARG A 595 -0.71 -1.52 -15.96
N PHE A 596 -0.30 -0.55 -16.77
CA PHE A 596 -0.81 0.83 -16.74
C PHE A 596 -1.24 1.20 -18.16
N GLU A 597 -2.50 0.91 -18.52
CA GLU A 597 -3.00 1.21 -19.86
C GLU A 597 -3.65 2.60 -19.90
N VAL A 598 -3.01 3.55 -20.57
CA VAL A 598 -3.55 4.91 -20.75
C VAL A 598 -4.50 4.95 -21.94
N VAL A 599 -5.76 5.30 -21.71
CA VAL A 599 -6.84 5.30 -22.71
C VAL A 599 -7.51 6.68 -22.75
N SER A 600 -7.84 7.16 -23.95
CA SER A 600 -8.55 8.44 -24.11
C SER A 600 -10.05 8.27 -23.83
N GLY A 601 -10.69 9.26 -23.22
CA GLY A 601 -12.10 9.25 -22.86
C GLY A 601 -12.39 8.76 -21.44
N THR A 602 -13.53 8.12 -21.26
CA THR A 602 -14.05 7.61 -19.98
C THR A 602 -14.18 6.09 -20.04
N PRO A 603 -13.89 5.33 -18.96
CA PRO A 603 -14.10 3.90 -18.96
C PRO A 603 -15.57 3.53 -19.21
N PRO A 604 -15.86 2.38 -19.85
CA PRO A 604 -17.22 1.87 -19.97
C PRO A 604 -17.86 1.63 -18.59
N ALA A 605 -19.10 2.09 -18.39
CA ALA A 605 -19.77 2.01 -17.08
C ALA A 605 -20.04 0.57 -16.59
N ASP A 606 -20.10 -0.40 -17.50
CA ASP A 606 -20.23 -1.82 -17.16
C ASP A 606 -18.96 -2.38 -16.50
N LYS A 607 -17.78 -1.80 -16.76
CA LYS A 607 -16.51 -2.26 -16.17
C LYS A 607 -16.48 -2.09 -14.65
N ILE A 608 -16.96 -0.96 -14.15
CA ILE A 608 -17.06 -0.73 -12.69
C ILE A 608 -18.01 -1.75 -12.05
N LYS A 609 -19.18 -1.98 -12.66
CA LYS A 609 -20.15 -2.99 -12.16
C LYS A 609 -19.60 -4.41 -12.21
N GLN A 610 -18.85 -4.76 -13.27
CA GLN A 610 -18.16 -6.04 -13.40
C GLN A 610 -17.07 -6.21 -12.34
N GLY A 611 -16.30 -5.16 -12.05
CA GLY A 611 -15.29 -5.14 -10.99
C GLY A 611 -15.90 -5.43 -9.63
N VAL A 612 -16.95 -4.71 -9.25
CA VAL A 612 -17.70 -4.95 -8.00
C VAL A 612 -18.26 -6.36 -7.93
N THR A 613 -18.86 -6.85 -9.01
CA THR A 613 -19.44 -8.20 -9.07
C THR A 613 -18.36 -9.28 -8.91
N SER A 614 -17.22 -9.11 -9.58
CA SER A 614 -16.08 -10.04 -9.51
C SER A 614 -15.50 -10.06 -8.10
N ARG A 615 -15.27 -8.88 -7.52
CA ARG A 615 -14.83 -8.71 -6.13
C ARG A 615 -15.78 -9.46 -5.18
N MET A 616 -17.08 -9.19 -5.24
CA MET A 616 -18.06 -9.84 -4.35
C MET A 616 -18.10 -11.37 -4.50
N ARG A 617 -17.98 -11.89 -5.73
CA ARG A 617 -17.89 -13.34 -5.97
C ARG A 617 -16.65 -13.94 -5.31
N ASP A 618 -15.49 -13.34 -5.54
CA ASP A 618 -14.22 -13.84 -5.01
C ASP A 618 -14.20 -13.76 -3.47
N PHE A 619 -14.77 -12.70 -2.89
CA PHE A 619 -15.01 -12.60 -1.45
C PHE A 619 -15.94 -13.69 -0.90
N ALA A 620 -17.00 -14.04 -1.63
CA ALA A 620 -17.91 -15.11 -1.22
C ALA A 620 -17.24 -16.48 -1.24
N GLU A 621 -16.37 -16.73 -2.22
CA GLU A 621 -15.56 -17.96 -2.30
C GLU A 621 -14.58 -18.05 -1.12
N LEU A 622 -13.80 -17.00 -0.86
CA LEU A 622 -12.88 -16.96 0.28
C LEU A 622 -13.63 -17.14 1.61
N ARG A 623 -14.80 -16.51 1.76
CA ARG A 623 -15.65 -16.70 2.94
C ARG A 623 -16.12 -18.14 3.08
N GLY A 624 -16.46 -18.81 1.97
CA GLY A 624 -16.80 -20.22 1.95
C GLY A 624 -15.65 -21.10 2.46
N GLU A 625 -14.42 -20.83 2.02
CA GLU A 625 -13.21 -21.52 2.50
C GLU A 625 -12.95 -21.26 3.98
N MET A 626 -13.16 -20.04 4.46
CA MET A 626 -13.07 -19.71 5.90
C MET A 626 -14.10 -20.51 6.71
N MET A 627 -15.37 -20.54 6.28
CA MET A 627 -16.44 -21.28 6.98
C MET A 627 -16.19 -22.80 6.96
N ALA A 628 -15.49 -23.30 5.96
CA ALA A 628 -15.02 -24.68 5.88
C ALA A 628 -13.77 -24.97 6.73
N GLY A 629 -13.21 -23.97 7.41
CA GLY A 629 -12.01 -24.09 8.25
C GLY A 629 -10.69 -24.12 7.47
N ALA A 630 -10.71 -23.85 6.16
CA ALA A 630 -9.51 -23.82 5.31
C ALA A 630 -8.75 -22.49 5.41
N LEU A 631 -9.46 -21.41 5.76
CA LEU A 631 -8.89 -20.07 6.00
C LEU A 631 -9.23 -19.58 7.41
N LYS A 632 -8.38 -18.73 7.97
CA LYS A 632 -8.65 -18.03 9.23
C LYS A 632 -9.46 -16.75 8.97
N ALA A 633 -10.07 -16.19 10.01
CA ALA A 633 -10.85 -14.96 9.88
C ALA A 633 -10.05 -13.78 9.31
N TRP A 634 -8.78 -13.65 9.71
CA TRP A 634 -7.88 -12.61 9.23
C TRP A 634 -7.26 -12.85 7.85
N ASP A 635 -7.51 -14.03 7.26
CA ASP A 635 -7.12 -14.33 5.88
C ASP A 635 -8.11 -13.74 4.88
N LEU A 636 -9.29 -13.31 5.34
CA LEU A 636 -10.23 -12.55 4.53
C LEU A 636 -9.77 -11.09 4.43
N PRO A 637 -9.98 -10.44 3.27
CA PRO A 637 -9.84 -9.00 3.19
C PRO A 637 -10.77 -8.41 4.24
N ALA A 638 -10.22 -7.57 5.12
CA ALA A 638 -10.98 -7.03 6.22
C ALA A 638 -12.21 -6.31 5.65
N ILE A 639 -13.39 -6.94 5.79
CA ILE A 639 -14.59 -6.18 6.07
C ILE A 639 -14.32 -5.69 7.48
N MET A 640 -13.55 -4.60 7.59
CA MET A 640 -13.41 -3.89 8.84
C MET A 640 -14.83 -3.53 9.23
N GLY A 641 -15.33 -4.19 10.25
CA GLY A 641 -16.69 -4.11 10.71
C GLY A 641 -16.80 -5.07 11.89
N PRO A 642 -17.26 -4.61 13.06
CA PRO A 642 -17.36 -5.45 14.26
C PRO A 642 -18.29 -6.65 14.08
#